data_AF-A0A946ZPF3-F1
#
_entry.id   AF-A0A946ZPF3-F1
#
_cell.length_a   1.000
_cell.length_b   1.000
_cell.length_c   1.000
_cell.angle_alpha   90.00
_cell.angle_beta   90.00
_cell.angle_gamma   90.00
#
_symmetry.space_group_name_H-M   'P 1'
#
loop_
_entity.id
_entity.type
_entity.pdbx_description
1 polymer ?
#
loop_
_entity_poly.entity_id
_entity_poly.type
_entity_poly.pdbx_seq_one_letter_code
_entity_poly.pdbx_strand_id
1 'polypeptide(L)'
;VILRSEAEAMTGQLDVSNNGINDLTGIEAFTNLIRLKAWNNALINVDVTQNTLLERLEIVGNQLTDIDVTQNTELTVLWLENNQLSTVDVSQNTKLYNLALGINPLISIDVTTNVDLWALTTEVTQISEIDLSENINLQQLWIADNPNLTQIDLSKNPLLFNLGIYNTSITTLDVSNNSLTRLWANDNPNLKSLDLRNGKNIDLTDFIIYNTPNLNCINADGIGIPDISQVMVDSGKTFSEDCGDFIYIHDPNFEQTLIDLGIDSDGVVNTSILKDDTVLVESLNLTNPLFQSDGFENPLITTVTEKISDLTGIEAFVDLTNLQLGNGDLTSVDLSNNSNLEELFLNDNQLTTIDITSNTQLKRFGVMRNPIVDTTVDVSQNSLLEELFLHNTGIQNIDLSNNLNLSTLFIQNNNLTTLDVELNSQLFEIRCQNNQLSQLDITTLQMIDRVDANNNPEFTLITDPIVGNSTLRSLNLSATGQDNFNGAFYPNLQWLLLNNNNLTKFNGNNNAVVEYLFLDNNFIDKLVFSANNTMLKRLDANNNVLSELDLRNGNNIELTTLNVTGNLLTCISVDDPTDATQPYPSWNFDAGVILSLDCKGEPEIVLIPDANFEQALIDGGIDQDGIGHNGSILLSDALATVELDVYLRGIVDMTGIEAFENLEILDASFNNFDDIDLTNCTKLTQVNLTSNNLTSLMLTSTKDLTQLYVGINNLTSLNLEELKNLTNVDLDFNNFTNIDASNLDKLVQFVVANNALQTLNMQNGNNQQVINFSSAGNPDLFCIAVDDANNIPSDWIKDPWSNYSNNVDCISPTIVAQDVTVYLDNKGEATVNAEDFDNGSADNITLAENLLFSVNILDFDCSNLNITNNVELTVTDEAGNFSKAPVNLFVLDDILPTVSAKPTFTADLNGMSVYELNPLDILKSSQDNCSVVDYTVNPTTFTTLGIYEVTLTAIDGSGNTAQDTSEVEIIDSLASKDLKFGGTTAVIFPVPFGNELSMTFSKVVNLSSVSGQLTDMLGNSFPLVFSPSNGNGTFVSADTSFLLSGSYILQVSLGNKSDSEVVVKE
;
A
#
# COMPACT_ATOMS: atom_id res chain seq x y z
N VAL A 1 -53.93 -29.58 -10.52
CA VAL A 1 -54.00 -28.56 -9.46
C VAL A 1 -53.48 -29.20 -8.20
N ILE A 2 -52.31 -28.76 -7.75
CA ILE A 2 -51.71 -29.11 -6.44
C ILE A 2 -51.87 -27.92 -5.51
N LEU A 3 -51.91 -28.13 -4.20
CA LEU A 3 -51.86 -27.03 -3.24
C LEU A 3 -50.45 -26.46 -3.19
N ARG A 4 -50.32 -25.14 -3.00
CA ARG A 4 -49.01 -24.48 -2.86
C ARG A 4 -48.17 -25.08 -1.74
N SER A 5 -48.80 -25.43 -0.61
CA SER A 5 -48.13 -26.12 0.49
C SER A 5 -47.59 -27.52 0.13
N GLU A 6 -48.19 -28.19 -0.86
CA GLU A 6 -47.69 -29.49 -1.35
C GLU A 6 -46.47 -29.29 -2.26
N ALA A 7 -46.45 -28.22 -3.07
CA ALA A 7 -45.29 -27.83 -3.87
C ALA A 7 -44.11 -27.38 -2.99
N GLU A 8 -44.37 -26.55 -1.98
CA GLU A 8 -43.37 -26.08 -1.01
C GLU A 8 -42.83 -27.21 -0.13
N ALA A 9 -43.61 -28.28 0.12
CA ALA A 9 -43.14 -29.44 0.86
C ALA A 9 -42.20 -30.34 0.04
N MET A 10 -42.15 -30.19 -1.29
CA MET A 10 -41.25 -30.93 -2.14
C MET A 10 -39.82 -30.42 -1.96
N THR A 11 -39.00 -31.24 -1.31
CA THR A 11 -37.57 -30.99 -1.08
C THR A 11 -36.75 -32.04 -1.85
N GLY A 12 -35.58 -31.64 -2.36
CA GLY A 12 -34.71 -32.55 -3.12
C GLY A 12 -34.92 -32.47 -4.63
N GLN A 13 -35.24 -33.60 -5.28
CA GLN A 13 -35.25 -33.71 -6.76
C GLN A 13 -36.65 -33.93 -7.34
N LEU A 14 -36.98 -33.17 -8.38
CA LEU A 14 -38.15 -33.38 -9.25
C LEU A 14 -37.66 -33.76 -10.65
N ASP A 15 -38.05 -34.95 -11.12
CA ASP A 15 -37.77 -35.42 -12.47
C ASP A 15 -39.06 -35.60 -13.26
N VAL A 16 -39.20 -34.82 -14.32
CA VAL A 16 -40.34 -34.78 -15.23
C VAL A 16 -39.93 -35.04 -16.68
N SER A 17 -38.77 -35.65 -16.89
CA SER A 17 -38.20 -35.92 -18.21
C SER A 17 -39.03 -36.91 -19.04
N ASN A 18 -39.05 -36.74 -20.36
CA ASN A 18 -39.71 -37.62 -21.34
C ASN A 18 -41.24 -37.79 -21.17
N ASN A 19 -41.93 -36.80 -20.60
CA ASN A 19 -43.37 -36.87 -20.35
C ASN A 19 -44.22 -36.12 -21.39
N GLY A 20 -43.59 -35.50 -22.40
CA GLY A 20 -44.29 -34.69 -23.39
C GLY A 20 -44.87 -33.40 -22.81
N ILE A 21 -44.25 -32.86 -21.77
CA ILE A 21 -44.67 -31.63 -21.10
C ILE A 21 -44.35 -30.44 -22.01
N ASN A 22 -45.32 -29.58 -22.24
CA ASN A 22 -45.16 -28.38 -23.06
C ASN A 22 -45.27 -27.07 -22.26
N ASP A 23 -45.66 -27.16 -20.99
CA ASP A 23 -45.86 -26.03 -20.09
C ASP A 23 -45.52 -26.48 -18.66
N LEU A 24 -44.49 -25.86 -18.06
CA LEU A 24 -44.05 -26.10 -16.68
C LEU A 24 -44.57 -25.04 -15.70
N THR A 25 -45.55 -24.21 -16.11
CA THR A 25 -46.18 -23.21 -15.23
C THR A 25 -46.62 -23.85 -13.92
N GLY A 26 -46.23 -23.22 -12.80
CA GLY A 26 -46.42 -23.71 -11.44
C GLY A 26 -45.12 -24.21 -10.79
N ILE A 27 -44.02 -24.35 -11.53
CA ILE A 27 -42.71 -24.71 -10.97
C ILE A 27 -42.17 -23.65 -10.00
N GLU A 28 -42.56 -22.39 -10.19
CA GLU A 28 -42.23 -21.27 -9.31
C GLU A 28 -42.78 -21.43 -7.88
N ALA A 29 -43.72 -22.35 -7.66
CA ALA A 29 -44.24 -22.69 -6.34
C ALA A 29 -43.37 -23.70 -5.56
N PHE A 30 -42.38 -24.34 -6.21
CA PHE A 30 -41.50 -25.36 -5.60
C PHE A 30 -40.25 -24.71 -5.00
N THR A 31 -40.41 -23.78 -4.07
CA THR A 31 -39.33 -22.92 -3.56
C THR A 31 -38.24 -23.67 -2.78
N ASN A 32 -38.51 -24.89 -2.30
CA ASN A 32 -37.55 -25.73 -1.58
C ASN A 32 -36.92 -26.84 -2.45
N LEU A 33 -37.06 -26.74 -3.78
CA LEU A 33 -36.51 -27.70 -4.72
C LEU A 33 -35.00 -27.50 -4.89
N ILE A 34 -34.24 -28.60 -4.83
CA ILE A 34 -32.78 -28.61 -4.95
C ILE A 34 -32.34 -29.04 -6.35
N ARG A 35 -33.11 -29.92 -7.02
CA ARG A 35 -32.77 -30.44 -8.35
C ARG A 35 -34.00 -30.54 -9.25
N LEU A 36 -33.90 -30.03 -10.48
CA LEU A 36 -34.95 -30.13 -11.49
C LEU A 36 -34.41 -30.78 -12.77
N LYS A 37 -35.04 -31.89 -13.19
CA LYS A 37 -34.79 -32.56 -14.47
C LYS A 37 -36.03 -32.52 -15.34
N ALA A 38 -35.91 -31.95 -16.53
CA ALA A 38 -37.01 -31.79 -17.47
C ALA A 38 -36.60 -32.13 -18.93
N TRP A 39 -35.78 -33.16 -19.10
CA TRP A 39 -35.25 -33.52 -20.42
C TRP A 39 -36.31 -33.96 -21.42
N ASN A 40 -36.03 -33.76 -22.71
CA ASN A 40 -36.80 -34.32 -23.84
C ASN A 40 -38.31 -34.09 -23.70
N ASN A 41 -38.67 -32.82 -23.60
CA ASN A 41 -40.04 -32.35 -23.52
C ASN A 41 -40.29 -31.38 -24.69
N ALA A 42 -41.36 -30.59 -24.61
CA ALA A 42 -41.70 -29.58 -25.62
C ALA A 42 -41.80 -28.18 -24.98
N LEU A 43 -40.92 -27.89 -24.01
CA LEU A 43 -40.93 -26.64 -23.25
C LEU A 43 -40.40 -25.50 -24.11
N ILE A 44 -41.14 -24.39 -24.12
CA ILE A 44 -40.78 -23.16 -24.84
C ILE A 44 -40.23 -22.11 -23.87
N ASN A 45 -40.65 -22.19 -22.60
CA ASN A 45 -40.30 -21.27 -21.52
C ASN A 45 -40.43 -21.97 -20.17
N VAL A 46 -39.53 -21.65 -19.23
CA VAL A 46 -39.52 -22.13 -17.85
C VAL A 46 -39.07 -20.97 -16.95
N ASP A 47 -39.83 -20.68 -15.90
CA ASP A 47 -39.47 -19.68 -14.89
C ASP A 47 -38.96 -20.38 -13.63
N VAL A 48 -37.64 -20.33 -13.39
CA VAL A 48 -36.98 -20.92 -12.21
C VAL A 48 -36.58 -19.86 -11.17
N THR A 49 -36.97 -18.60 -11.35
CA THR A 49 -36.48 -17.46 -10.53
C THR A 49 -36.85 -17.57 -9.05
N GLN A 50 -37.92 -18.31 -8.74
CA GLN A 50 -38.36 -18.54 -7.35
C GLN A 50 -37.76 -19.80 -6.72
N ASN A 51 -37.06 -20.63 -7.49
CA ASN A 51 -36.42 -21.85 -7.03
C ASN A 51 -34.97 -21.55 -6.59
N THR A 52 -34.79 -20.59 -5.68
CA THR A 52 -33.48 -20.02 -5.30
C THR A 52 -32.52 -21.02 -4.64
N LEU A 53 -33.02 -22.15 -4.17
CA LEU A 53 -32.23 -23.24 -3.59
C LEU A 53 -31.79 -24.32 -4.62
N LEU A 54 -32.03 -24.10 -5.92
CA LEU A 54 -31.60 -25.05 -6.96
C LEU A 54 -30.07 -25.13 -7.02
N GLU A 55 -29.56 -26.33 -6.79
CA GLU A 55 -28.15 -26.70 -6.99
C GLU A 55 -27.91 -27.29 -8.38
N ARG A 56 -28.94 -27.89 -9.00
CA ARG A 56 -28.83 -28.58 -10.29
C ARG A 56 -30.07 -28.42 -11.16
N LEU A 57 -29.89 -27.87 -12.36
CA LEU A 57 -30.95 -27.63 -13.33
C LEU A 57 -30.61 -28.26 -14.68
N GLU A 58 -31.48 -29.14 -15.18
CA GLU A 58 -31.25 -29.86 -16.42
C GLU A 58 -32.49 -29.86 -17.32
N ILE A 59 -32.48 -29.06 -18.40
CA ILE A 59 -33.59 -28.85 -19.35
C ILE A 59 -33.16 -29.17 -20.80
N VAL A 60 -32.40 -30.25 -20.97
CA VAL A 60 -31.89 -30.72 -22.26
C VAL A 60 -32.99 -31.15 -23.23
N GLY A 61 -32.88 -30.81 -24.51
CA GLY A 61 -33.78 -31.30 -25.56
C GLY A 61 -35.18 -30.70 -25.50
N ASN A 62 -35.26 -29.37 -25.49
CA ASN A 62 -36.49 -28.59 -25.47
C ASN A 62 -36.47 -27.52 -26.57
N GLN A 63 -37.30 -26.48 -26.45
CA GLN A 63 -37.45 -25.40 -27.43
C GLN A 63 -37.30 -24.03 -26.75
N LEU A 64 -36.47 -23.93 -25.70
CA LEU A 64 -36.25 -22.69 -24.96
C LEU A 64 -35.52 -21.68 -25.83
N THR A 65 -36.06 -20.46 -25.93
CA THR A 65 -35.38 -19.33 -26.59
C THR A 65 -34.67 -18.40 -25.60
N ASP A 66 -35.05 -18.46 -24.33
CA ASP A 66 -34.48 -17.68 -23.23
C ASP A 66 -34.70 -18.40 -21.89
N ILE A 67 -33.86 -18.11 -20.90
CA ILE A 67 -33.99 -18.58 -19.51
C ILE A 67 -33.25 -17.64 -18.54
N ASP A 68 -33.92 -17.22 -17.47
CA ASP A 68 -33.31 -16.46 -16.38
C ASP A 68 -32.91 -17.39 -15.23
N VAL A 69 -31.60 -17.48 -14.97
CA VAL A 69 -31.01 -18.26 -13.88
C VAL A 69 -30.31 -17.38 -12.83
N THR A 70 -30.43 -16.06 -12.93
CA THR A 70 -29.67 -15.09 -12.10
C THR A 70 -30.02 -15.16 -10.62
N GLN A 71 -31.22 -15.66 -10.29
CA GLN A 71 -31.68 -15.84 -8.90
C GLN A 71 -31.30 -17.22 -8.32
N ASN A 72 -30.77 -18.12 -9.13
CA ASN A 72 -30.39 -19.48 -8.71
C ASN A 72 -28.90 -19.52 -8.34
N THR A 73 -28.49 -18.70 -7.38
CA THR A 73 -27.08 -18.49 -7.00
C THR A 73 -26.41 -19.72 -6.38
N GLU A 74 -27.20 -20.74 -6.00
CA GLU A 74 -26.71 -22.03 -5.50
C GLU A 74 -26.39 -23.05 -6.62
N LEU A 75 -26.62 -22.70 -7.90
CA LEU A 75 -26.39 -23.62 -9.01
C LEU A 75 -24.91 -24.05 -9.11
N THR A 76 -24.71 -25.36 -9.08
CA THR A 76 -23.43 -26.02 -9.34
C THR A 76 -23.43 -26.75 -10.69
N VAL A 77 -24.60 -27.13 -11.20
CA VAL A 77 -24.76 -27.83 -12.49
C VAL A 77 -25.91 -27.22 -13.28
N LEU A 78 -25.62 -26.78 -14.52
CA LEU A 78 -26.60 -26.21 -15.43
C LEU A 78 -26.48 -26.84 -16.83
N TRP A 79 -27.48 -27.63 -17.23
CA TRP A 79 -27.53 -28.28 -18.53
C TRP A 79 -28.73 -27.80 -19.35
N LEU A 80 -28.45 -27.09 -20.44
CA LEU A 80 -29.42 -26.47 -21.34
C LEU A 80 -29.20 -26.90 -22.81
N GLU A 81 -28.49 -28.01 -23.02
CA GLU A 81 -28.17 -28.49 -24.36
C GLU A 81 -29.41 -28.75 -25.22
N ASN A 82 -29.29 -28.58 -26.53
CA ASN A 82 -30.35 -28.86 -27.51
C ASN A 82 -31.63 -28.04 -27.23
N ASN A 83 -31.48 -26.72 -27.32
CA ASN A 83 -32.54 -25.72 -27.21
C ASN A 83 -32.41 -24.69 -28.35
N GLN A 84 -32.95 -23.48 -28.19
CA GLN A 84 -32.93 -22.38 -29.16
C GLN A 84 -32.37 -21.08 -28.53
N LEU A 85 -31.49 -21.20 -27.53
CA LEU A 85 -30.93 -20.08 -26.78
C LEU A 85 -29.92 -19.30 -27.63
N SER A 86 -30.14 -17.99 -27.79
CA SER A 86 -29.16 -17.08 -28.43
C SER A 86 -28.23 -16.41 -27.43
N THR A 87 -28.62 -16.35 -26.16
CA THR A 87 -27.87 -15.78 -25.03
C THR A 87 -28.26 -16.50 -23.74
N VAL A 88 -27.36 -16.53 -22.75
CA VAL A 88 -27.64 -16.96 -21.36
C VAL A 88 -26.76 -16.13 -20.44
N ASP A 89 -27.33 -15.54 -19.37
CA ASP A 89 -26.56 -14.84 -18.33
C ASP A 89 -26.32 -15.79 -17.15
N VAL A 90 -25.05 -16.10 -16.89
CA VAL A 90 -24.58 -16.95 -15.79
C VAL A 90 -23.75 -16.18 -14.76
N SER A 91 -23.75 -14.84 -14.83
CA SER A 91 -22.84 -13.99 -14.07
C SER A 91 -23.02 -14.09 -12.54
N GLN A 92 -24.23 -14.45 -12.09
CA GLN A 92 -24.59 -14.62 -10.68
C GLN A 92 -24.41 -16.06 -10.17
N ASN A 93 -24.13 -17.01 -11.06
CA ASN A 93 -24.02 -18.43 -10.73
C ASN A 93 -22.55 -18.81 -10.46
N THR A 94 -21.89 -18.09 -9.54
CA THR A 94 -20.44 -18.21 -9.29
C THR A 94 -19.99 -19.58 -8.80
N LYS A 95 -20.92 -20.39 -8.26
CA LYS A 95 -20.69 -21.78 -7.80
C LYS A 95 -20.76 -22.83 -8.93
N LEU A 96 -20.97 -22.41 -10.18
CA LEU A 96 -21.07 -23.34 -11.31
C LEU A 96 -19.79 -24.15 -11.45
N TYR A 97 -19.96 -25.48 -11.34
CA TYR A 97 -18.92 -26.48 -11.51
C TYR A 97 -19.04 -27.18 -12.87
N ASN A 98 -20.25 -27.30 -13.43
CA ASN A 98 -20.49 -27.94 -14.72
C ASN A 98 -21.57 -27.19 -15.52
N LEU A 99 -21.19 -26.67 -16.69
CA LEU A 99 -22.04 -25.89 -17.57
C LEU A 99 -22.10 -26.55 -18.96
N ALA A 100 -23.32 -26.90 -19.40
CA ALA A 100 -23.54 -27.53 -20.69
C ALA A 100 -24.58 -26.74 -21.50
N LEU A 101 -24.13 -26.14 -22.60
CA LEU A 101 -24.87 -25.20 -23.45
C LEU A 101 -24.90 -25.61 -24.93
N GLY A 102 -24.32 -26.76 -25.28
CA GLY A 102 -24.23 -27.24 -26.65
C GLY A 102 -25.56 -27.30 -27.41
N ILE A 103 -25.52 -27.26 -28.74
CA ILE A 103 -26.68 -27.31 -29.63
C ILE A 103 -27.66 -26.16 -29.31
N ASN A 104 -27.14 -24.93 -29.34
CA ASN A 104 -27.88 -23.68 -29.19
C ASN A 104 -27.29 -22.61 -30.12
N PRO A 105 -28.08 -21.68 -30.70
CA PRO A 105 -27.55 -20.61 -31.56
C PRO A 105 -26.84 -19.48 -30.78
N LEU A 106 -26.01 -19.81 -29.77
CA LEU A 106 -25.22 -18.85 -28.97
C LEU A 106 -24.12 -18.21 -29.81
N ILE A 107 -23.97 -16.90 -29.76
CA ILE A 107 -22.90 -16.16 -30.46
C ILE A 107 -21.74 -15.83 -29.51
N SER A 108 -22.01 -15.76 -28.22
CA SER A 108 -21.01 -15.55 -27.16
C SER A 108 -21.53 -16.12 -25.84
N ILE A 109 -20.61 -16.30 -24.90
CA ILE A 109 -20.90 -16.63 -23.50
C ILE A 109 -19.81 -16.00 -22.62
N ASP A 110 -20.21 -15.32 -21.54
CA ASP A 110 -19.30 -14.82 -20.52
C ASP A 110 -19.30 -15.81 -19.35
N VAL A 111 -18.12 -16.36 -19.05
CA VAL A 111 -17.89 -17.32 -17.96
C VAL A 111 -16.84 -16.83 -16.95
N THR A 112 -16.44 -15.56 -17.04
CA THR A 112 -15.33 -14.99 -16.25
C THR A 112 -15.62 -14.96 -14.75
N THR A 113 -16.90 -14.89 -14.34
CA THR A 113 -17.28 -14.95 -12.92
C THR A 113 -17.44 -16.38 -12.38
N ASN A 114 -17.40 -17.40 -13.26
CA ASN A 114 -17.60 -18.81 -12.90
C ASN A 114 -16.25 -19.51 -12.65
N VAL A 115 -15.47 -19.00 -11.70
CA VAL A 115 -14.08 -19.41 -11.39
C VAL A 115 -13.95 -20.88 -10.93
N ASP A 116 -15.05 -21.48 -10.45
CA ASP A 116 -15.10 -22.88 -9.99
C ASP A 116 -15.41 -23.89 -11.12
N LEU A 117 -15.56 -23.44 -12.37
CA LEU A 117 -15.91 -24.31 -13.49
C LEU A 117 -14.88 -25.44 -13.68
N TRP A 118 -15.39 -26.68 -13.66
CA TRP A 118 -14.63 -27.90 -13.93
C TRP A 118 -14.88 -28.44 -15.33
N ALA A 119 -16.10 -28.27 -15.87
CA ALA A 119 -16.43 -28.64 -17.24
C ALA A 119 -17.33 -27.62 -17.94
N LEU A 120 -17.01 -27.36 -19.21
CA LEU A 120 -17.77 -26.51 -20.12
C LEU A 120 -18.03 -27.22 -21.45
N THR A 121 -19.29 -27.27 -21.88
CA THR A 121 -19.69 -27.76 -23.21
C THR A 121 -20.49 -26.69 -23.97
N THR A 122 -20.02 -26.35 -25.16
CA THR A 122 -20.58 -25.32 -26.07
C THR A 122 -20.49 -25.79 -27.52
N GLU A 123 -20.62 -27.09 -27.75
CA GLU A 123 -20.57 -27.67 -29.09
C GLU A 123 -21.78 -27.29 -29.95
N VAL A 124 -21.61 -27.18 -31.26
CA VAL A 124 -22.70 -26.84 -32.20
C VAL A 124 -23.41 -25.53 -31.79
N THR A 125 -22.61 -24.49 -31.56
CA THR A 125 -23.11 -23.12 -31.35
C THR A 125 -22.64 -22.20 -32.48
N GLN A 126 -22.67 -20.89 -32.28
CA GLN A 126 -22.20 -19.88 -33.23
C GLN A 126 -21.10 -18.99 -32.64
N ILE A 127 -20.47 -19.45 -31.54
CA ILE A 127 -19.44 -18.71 -30.82
C ILE A 127 -18.24 -18.43 -31.73
N SER A 128 -17.79 -17.16 -31.72
CA SER A 128 -16.60 -16.70 -32.44
C SER A 128 -15.38 -16.51 -31.54
N GLU A 129 -15.59 -16.31 -30.24
CA GLU A 129 -14.56 -16.09 -29.22
C GLU A 129 -15.08 -16.51 -27.85
N ILE A 130 -14.18 -16.91 -26.95
CA ILE A 130 -14.50 -17.22 -25.56
C ILE A 130 -13.31 -16.84 -24.68
N ASP A 131 -13.58 -16.13 -23.58
CA ASP A 131 -12.58 -15.83 -22.55
C ASP A 131 -12.64 -16.91 -21.47
N LEU A 132 -11.51 -17.57 -21.23
CA LEU A 132 -11.35 -18.64 -20.24
C LEU A 132 -10.27 -18.30 -19.18
N SER A 133 -9.81 -17.04 -19.14
CA SER A 133 -8.68 -16.59 -18.32
C SER A 133 -8.89 -16.81 -16.82
N GLU A 134 -10.12 -16.62 -16.32
CA GLU A 134 -10.49 -16.78 -14.91
C GLU A 134 -10.89 -18.23 -14.55
N ASN A 135 -11.04 -19.14 -15.53
CA ASN A 135 -11.49 -20.51 -15.30
C ASN A 135 -10.30 -21.47 -15.03
N ILE A 136 -9.47 -21.12 -14.04
CA ILE A 136 -8.22 -21.84 -13.72
C ILE A 136 -8.44 -23.31 -13.29
N ASN A 137 -9.66 -23.63 -12.83
CA ASN A 137 -10.06 -24.97 -12.38
C ASN A 137 -10.60 -25.88 -13.49
N LEU A 138 -10.67 -25.37 -14.73
CA LEU A 138 -11.27 -26.08 -15.85
C LEU A 138 -10.48 -27.34 -16.21
N GLN A 139 -11.17 -28.48 -16.26
CA GLN A 139 -10.57 -29.80 -16.53
C GLN A 139 -11.11 -30.46 -17.81
N GLN A 140 -12.31 -30.09 -18.25
CA GLN A 140 -12.91 -30.57 -19.49
C GLN A 140 -13.52 -29.44 -20.32
N LEU A 141 -13.18 -29.39 -21.61
CA LEU A 141 -13.70 -28.38 -22.53
C LEU A 141 -14.15 -29.05 -23.84
N TRP A 142 -15.39 -28.78 -24.24
CA TRP A 142 -15.94 -29.20 -25.53
C TRP A 142 -16.54 -28.01 -26.25
N ILE A 143 -15.86 -27.54 -27.29
CA ILE A 143 -16.23 -26.36 -28.09
C ILE A 143 -16.28 -26.69 -29.59
N ALA A 144 -16.60 -27.94 -29.90
CA ALA A 144 -16.63 -28.43 -31.26
C ALA A 144 -17.77 -27.84 -32.11
N ASP A 145 -17.68 -27.97 -33.44
CA ASP A 145 -18.72 -27.54 -34.39
C ASP A 145 -19.08 -26.04 -34.29
N ASN A 146 -18.08 -25.21 -33.95
CA ASN A 146 -18.16 -23.75 -33.91
C ASN A 146 -17.34 -23.15 -35.07
N PRO A 147 -17.91 -23.02 -36.29
CA PRO A 147 -17.15 -22.61 -37.47
C PRO A 147 -16.69 -21.15 -37.46
N ASN A 148 -17.21 -20.32 -36.55
CA ASN A 148 -16.81 -18.92 -36.40
C ASN A 148 -15.63 -18.74 -35.43
N LEU A 149 -15.27 -19.77 -34.65
CA LEU A 149 -14.17 -19.71 -33.71
C LEU A 149 -12.84 -19.78 -34.48
N THR A 150 -12.05 -18.71 -34.40
CA THR A 150 -10.78 -18.55 -35.15
C THR A 150 -9.53 -18.67 -34.28
N GLN A 151 -9.69 -18.58 -32.97
CA GLN A 151 -8.62 -18.71 -31.99
C GLN A 151 -9.18 -19.12 -30.63
N ILE A 152 -8.32 -19.62 -29.75
CA ILE A 152 -8.61 -19.92 -28.36
C ILE A 152 -7.32 -19.82 -27.53
N ASP A 153 -7.37 -19.17 -26.37
CA ASP A 153 -6.29 -19.18 -25.39
C ASP A 153 -6.62 -20.19 -24.28
N LEU A 154 -5.69 -21.11 -24.00
CA LEU A 154 -5.79 -22.14 -22.97
C LEU A 154 -4.63 -22.06 -21.95
N SER A 155 -3.82 -21.00 -22.02
CA SER A 155 -2.62 -20.81 -21.20
C SER A 155 -2.92 -20.72 -19.70
N LYS A 156 -4.11 -20.22 -19.34
CA LYS A 156 -4.58 -20.07 -17.94
C LYS A 156 -5.35 -21.28 -17.42
N ASN A 157 -5.47 -22.38 -18.18
CA ASN A 157 -6.24 -23.56 -17.78
C ASN A 157 -5.34 -24.82 -17.58
N PRO A 158 -4.35 -24.78 -16.67
CA PRO A 158 -3.31 -25.83 -16.57
C PRO A 158 -3.85 -27.21 -16.17
N LEU A 159 -5.04 -27.27 -15.54
CA LEU A 159 -5.68 -28.52 -15.12
C LEU A 159 -6.46 -29.23 -16.23
N LEU A 160 -6.56 -28.63 -17.42
CA LEU A 160 -7.28 -29.20 -18.55
C LEU A 160 -6.65 -30.54 -18.96
N PHE A 161 -7.45 -31.62 -18.94
CA PHE A 161 -7.00 -32.96 -19.32
C PHE A 161 -7.82 -33.58 -20.47
N ASN A 162 -8.95 -32.99 -20.84
CA ASN A 162 -9.86 -33.49 -21.88
C ASN A 162 -10.38 -32.34 -22.75
N LEU A 163 -9.97 -32.29 -24.03
CA LEU A 163 -10.29 -31.21 -24.95
C LEU A 163 -10.91 -31.73 -26.26
N GLY A 164 -12.10 -31.22 -26.60
CA GLY A 164 -12.74 -31.39 -27.89
C GLY A 164 -12.93 -30.07 -28.61
N ILE A 165 -12.21 -29.86 -29.71
CA ILE A 165 -12.21 -28.63 -30.52
C ILE A 165 -12.15 -28.98 -32.02
N TYR A 166 -13.05 -29.84 -32.49
CA TYR A 166 -13.12 -30.22 -33.90
C TYR A 166 -14.15 -29.39 -34.68
N ASN A 167 -13.98 -29.28 -36.00
CA ASN A 167 -14.88 -28.52 -36.88
C ASN A 167 -15.04 -27.03 -36.48
N THR A 168 -13.89 -26.36 -36.32
CA THR A 168 -13.78 -24.91 -36.07
C THR A 168 -12.93 -24.24 -37.17
N SER A 169 -12.68 -22.93 -37.05
CA SER A 169 -11.84 -22.16 -37.99
C SER A 169 -10.46 -21.79 -37.43
N ILE A 170 -10.02 -22.41 -36.34
CA ILE A 170 -8.73 -22.12 -35.71
C ILE A 170 -7.53 -22.37 -36.65
N THR A 171 -6.52 -21.51 -36.55
CA THR A 171 -5.26 -21.61 -37.31
C THR A 171 -4.12 -22.20 -36.48
N THR A 172 -4.18 -22.05 -35.16
CA THR A 172 -3.20 -22.56 -34.20
C THR A 172 -3.92 -23.20 -33.02
N LEU A 173 -3.23 -24.11 -32.34
CA LEU A 173 -3.68 -24.68 -31.06
C LEU A 173 -2.45 -24.93 -30.19
N ASP A 174 -2.27 -24.13 -29.14
CA ASP A 174 -1.25 -24.36 -28.12
C ASP A 174 -1.88 -25.01 -26.90
N VAL A 175 -1.38 -26.19 -26.54
CA VAL A 175 -1.76 -26.93 -25.33
C VAL A 175 -0.53 -27.38 -24.54
N SER A 176 0.60 -26.69 -24.71
CA SER A 176 1.88 -26.96 -24.03
C SER A 176 1.77 -26.80 -22.50
N ASN A 177 0.85 -25.94 -22.02
CA ASN A 177 0.57 -25.76 -20.60
C ASN A 177 -0.51 -26.71 -20.05
N ASN A 178 -1.13 -27.55 -20.90
CA ASN A 178 -2.24 -28.41 -20.49
C ASN A 178 -1.79 -29.89 -20.48
N SER A 179 -1.99 -30.59 -19.35
CA SER A 179 -1.65 -32.02 -19.23
C SER A 179 -2.76 -32.93 -19.79
N LEU A 180 -2.94 -32.91 -21.11
CA LEU A 180 -4.02 -33.63 -21.80
C LEU A 180 -3.86 -35.16 -21.76
N THR A 181 -4.97 -35.85 -21.49
CA THR A 181 -5.13 -37.30 -21.68
C THR A 181 -5.97 -37.63 -22.91
N ARG A 182 -6.79 -36.67 -23.38
CA ARG A 182 -7.61 -36.77 -24.59
C ARG A 182 -7.65 -35.45 -25.34
N LEU A 183 -7.49 -35.52 -26.67
CA LEU A 183 -7.56 -34.37 -27.58
C LEU A 183 -8.23 -34.74 -28.90
N TRP A 184 -9.37 -34.12 -29.20
CA TRP A 184 -10.06 -34.25 -30.49
C TRP A 184 -10.07 -32.89 -31.21
N ALA A 185 -9.21 -32.75 -32.22
CA ALA A 185 -9.03 -31.53 -33.02
C ALA A 185 -9.14 -31.80 -34.53
N ASN A 186 -9.89 -32.84 -34.92
CA ASN A 186 -10.17 -33.17 -36.32
C ASN A 186 -11.02 -32.10 -37.01
N ASP A 187 -11.13 -32.19 -38.34
CA ASP A 187 -12.01 -31.34 -39.15
C ASP A 187 -11.75 -29.83 -38.99
N ASN A 188 -10.53 -29.43 -38.61
CA ASN A 188 -10.08 -28.03 -38.59
C ASN A 188 -9.24 -27.74 -39.86
N PRO A 189 -9.85 -27.30 -40.98
CA PRO A 189 -9.15 -27.18 -42.25
C PRO A 189 -8.06 -26.10 -42.25
N ASN A 190 -8.15 -25.10 -41.37
CA ASN A 190 -7.24 -23.97 -41.29
C ASN A 190 -6.08 -24.17 -40.32
N LEU A 191 -6.10 -25.24 -39.51
CA LEU A 191 -5.08 -25.50 -38.49
C LEU A 191 -3.71 -25.74 -39.14
N LYS A 192 -2.74 -24.89 -38.81
CA LYS A 192 -1.36 -24.88 -39.31
C LYS A 192 -0.35 -25.37 -38.27
N SER A 193 -0.60 -25.07 -36.99
CA SER A 193 0.31 -25.40 -35.88
C SER A 193 -0.44 -26.04 -34.72
N LEU A 194 0.20 -27.02 -34.08
CA LEU A 194 -0.25 -27.66 -32.85
C LEU A 194 0.97 -27.89 -31.96
N ASP A 195 0.96 -27.34 -30.74
CA ASP A 195 1.99 -27.56 -29.73
C ASP A 195 1.47 -28.40 -28.56
N LEU A 196 2.09 -29.56 -28.36
CA LEU A 196 1.79 -30.52 -27.30
C LEU A 196 2.91 -30.59 -26.26
N ARG A 197 3.99 -29.80 -26.33
CA ARG A 197 5.17 -29.96 -25.47
C ARG A 197 4.85 -29.62 -24.01
N ASN A 198 4.40 -30.61 -23.26
CA ASN A 198 3.94 -30.49 -21.88
C ASN A 198 4.67 -31.46 -20.94
N GLY A 199 5.66 -32.21 -21.44
CA GLY A 199 6.37 -33.25 -20.70
C GLY A 199 5.50 -34.47 -20.35
N LYS A 200 4.28 -34.58 -20.89
CA LYS A 200 3.22 -35.53 -20.55
C LYS A 200 2.57 -36.19 -21.76
N ASN A 201 3.19 -36.11 -22.93
CA ASN A 201 2.66 -36.73 -24.16
C ASN A 201 2.40 -38.25 -24.04
N ILE A 202 3.07 -38.94 -23.12
CA ILE A 202 2.84 -40.36 -22.82
C ILE A 202 1.46 -40.65 -22.20
N ASP A 203 0.82 -39.65 -21.59
CA ASP A 203 -0.48 -39.76 -20.94
C ASP A 203 -1.65 -39.56 -21.92
N LEU A 204 -1.37 -39.17 -23.18
CA LEU A 204 -2.37 -39.06 -24.24
C LEU A 204 -2.85 -40.45 -24.68
N THR A 205 -4.06 -40.82 -24.24
CA THR A 205 -4.68 -42.12 -24.53
C THR A 205 -5.68 -42.08 -25.69
N ASP A 206 -6.15 -40.89 -26.07
CA ASP A 206 -7.10 -40.69 -27.16
C ASP A 206 -6.79 -39.38 -27.91
N PHE A 207 -6.36 -39.49 -29.17
CA PHE A 207 -5.88 -38.36 -29.97
C PHE A 207 -6.45 -38.45 -31.39
N ILE A 208 -7.24 -37.46 -31.80
CA ILE A 208 -7.95 -37.46 -33.09
C ILE A 208 -7.69 -36.14 -33.83
N ILE A 209 -7.08 -36.20 -35.02
CA ILE A 209 -6.70 -34.98 -35.78
C ILE A 209 -6.81 -35.10 -37.31
N TYR A 210 -7.63 -36.02 -37.82
CA TYR A 210 -7.83 -36.13 -39.27
C TYR A 210 -8.51 -34.89 -39.88
N ASN A 211 -8.44 -34.74 -41.21
CA ASN A 211 -9.00 -33.60 -41.96
C ASN A 211 -8.44 -32.21 -41.52
N THR A 212 -7.13 -32.16 -41.27
CA THR A 212 -6.33 -30.96 -40.98
C THR A 212 -5.21 -30.84 -42.05
N PRO A 213 -5.53 -30.40 -43.29
CA PRO A 213 -4.62 -30.45 -44.42
C PRO A 213 -3.47 -29.44 -44.36
N ASN A 214 -3.58 -28.38 -43.55
CA ASN A 214 -2.56 -27.34 -43.38
C ASN A 214 -1.56 -27.67 -42.24
N LEU A 215 -1.85 -28.68 -41.42
CA LEU A 215 -1.00 -29.13 -40.32
C LEU A 215 -0.08 -30.25 -40.83
N ASN A 216 1.21 -29.94 -40.97
CA ASN A 216 2.24 -30.88 -41.48
C ASN A 216 3.18 -31.41 -40.39
N CYS A 217 3.41 -30.62 -39.33
CA CYS A 217 4.27 -30.95 -38.20
C CYS A 217 3.52 -30.64 -36.90
N ILE A 218 3.72 -31.48 -35.88
CA ILE A 218 3.15 -31.32 -34.54
C ILE A 218 4.32 -31.26 -33.56
N ASN A 219 4.42 -30.17 -32.80
CA ASN A 219 5.41 -30.02 -31.74
C ASN A 219 5.04 -30.98 -30.60
N ALA A 220 5.94 -31.90 -30.25
CA ALA A 220 5.70 -32.94 -29.24
C ALA A 220 7.01 -33.34 -28.53
N ASP A 221 6.89 -33.82 -27.29
CA ASP A 221 8.01 -34.27 -26.47
C ASP A 221 8.72 -35.48 -27.15
N GLY A 222 10.04 -35.44 -27.33
CA GLY A 222 10.76 -36.40 -28.19
C GLY A 222 10.97 -37.80 -27.61
N ILE A 223 10.50 -38.09 -26.38
CA ILE A 223 10.56 -39.41 -25.75
C ILE A 223 9.16 -39.83 -25.28
N GLY A 224 8.63 -40.90 -25.88
CA GLY A 224 7.52 -41.65 -25.29
C GLY A 224 6.12 -41.33 -25.80
N ILE A 225 5.97 -40.72 -26.98
CA ILE A 225 4.68 -40.72 -27.70
C ILE A 225 4.22 -42.19 -27.76
N PRO A 226 3.04 -42.53 -27.20
CA PRO A 226 2.49 -43.88 -27.32
C PRO A 226 2.40 -44.25 -28.81
N ASP A 227 2.17 -45.52 -29.12
CA ASP A 227 1.80 -45.94 -30.46
C ASP A 227 0.41 -45.33 -30.78
N ILE A 228 0.31 -44.00 -30.92
CA ILE A 228 -0.84 -43.24 -31.39
C ILE A 228 -1.10 -43.90 -32.72
N SER A 229 -2.16 -44.71 -32.75
CA SER A 229 -2.33 -45.65 -33.85
C SER A 229 -2.22 -44.86 -35.15
N GLN A 230 -1.41 -45.33 -36.10
CA GLN A 230 -1.23 -44.69 -37.41
C GLN A 230 -2.55 -44.53 -38.21
N VAL A 231 -3.66 -45.03 -37.67
CA VAL A 231 -5.03 -44.88 -38.14
C VAL A 231 -5.69 -43.57 -37.66
N MET A 232 -5.19 -42.94 -36.58
CA MET A 232 -5.74 -41.72 -35.97
C MET A 232 -5.09 -40.41 -36.50
N VAL A 233 -3.91 -40.50 -37.11
CA VAL A 233 -3.21 -39.40 -37.77
C VAL A 233 -3.38 -39.57 -39.29
N ASP A 234 -4.46 -39.04 -39.86
CA ASP A 234 -4.56 -38.99 -41.32
C ASP A 234 -3.41 -38.15 -41.91
N SER A 235 -2.84 -38.67 -43.01
CA SER A 235 -2.01 -37.96 -43.99
C SER A 235 -0.64 -37.42 -43.52
N GLY A 236 0.37 -38.27 -43.38
CA GLY A 236 1.79 -37.85 -43.55
C GLY A 236 2.32 -36.77 -42.60
N LYS A 237 1.65 -36.51 -41.47
CA LYS A 237 2.08 -35.57 -40.44
C LYS A 237 3.27 -36.12 -39.66
N THR A 238 4.17 -35.23 -39.25
CA THR A 238 5.35 -35.58 -38.44
C THR A 238 5.23 -35.04 -37.03
N PHE A 239 5.79 -35.75 -36.06
CA PHE A 239 5.99 -35.26 -34.69
C PHE A 239 7.47 -34.88 -34.54
N SER A 240 7.75 -33.71 -33.98
CA SER A 240 9.11 -33.21 -33.73
C SER A 240 9.16 -32.48 -32.39
N GLU A 241 10.30 -32.52 -31.68
CA GLU A 241 10.55 -31.61 -30.54
C GLU A 241 10.63 -30.14 -30.98
N ASP A 242 10.93 -29.95 -32.26
CA ASP A 242 11.19 -28.67 -32.89
C ASP A 242 10.67 -28.73 -34.33
N CYS A 243 9.46 -28.24 -34.56
CA CYS A 243 8.93 -27.92 -35.87
C CYS A 243 9.30 -26.48 -36.32
N GLY A 244 10.20 -25.80 -35.59
CA GLY A 244 10.46 -24.36 -35.56
C GLY A 244 9.86 -23.73 -34.29
N ASP A 245 10.68 -23.12 -33.42
CA ASP A 245 10.23 -22.40 -32.21
C ASP A 245 9.76 -20.99 -32.60
N PHE A 246 8.45 -20.78 -32.63
CA PHE A 246 7.82 -19.51 -33.01
C PHE A 246 7.28 -18.75 -31.78
N ILE A 247 7.36 -17.43 -31.81
CA ILE A 247 6.68 -16.49 -30.91
C ILE A 247 5.49 -15.90 -31.67
N TYR A 248 4.33 -15.88 -31.03
CA TYR A 248 3.11 -15.39 -31.65
C TYR A 248 3.02 -13.85 -31.54
N ILE A 249 2.74 -13.19 -32.66
CA ILE A 249 2.59 -11.74 -32.76
C ILE A 249 1.18 -11.44 -33.26
N HIS A 250 0.29 -11.02 -32.36
CA HIS A 250 -1.13 -10.85 -32.64
C HIS A 250 -1.42 -9.72 -33.64
N ASP A 251 -0.74 -8.59 -33.46
CA ASP A 251 -0.96 -7.40 -34.27
C ASP A 251 -0.14 -7.48 -35.56
N PRO A 252 -0.78 -7.53 -36.75
CA PRO A 252 -0.06 -7.59 -38.02
C PRO A 252 0.79 -6.33 -38.29
N ASN A 253 0.45 -5.18 -37.68
CA ASN A 253 1.26 -3.97 -37.77
C ASN A 253 2.49 -4.06 -36.87
N PHE A 254 2.40 -4.76 -35.73
CA PHE A 254 3.57 -5.04 -34.88
C PHE A 254 4.53 -5.98 -35.63
N GLU A 255 4.03 -7.07 -36.19
CA GLU A 255 4.85 -8.01 -36.98
C GLU A 255 5.46 -7.33 -38.21
N GLN A 256 4.67 -6.55 -38.97
CA GLN A 256 5.20 -5.80 -40.12
C GLN A 256 6.24 -4.76 -39.69
N THR A 257 6.12 -4.18 -38.49
CA THR A 257 7.16 -3.33 -37.91
C THR A 257 8.44 -4.12 -37.66
N LEU A 258 8.36 -5.32 -37.08
CA LEU A 258 9.52 -6.18 -36.86
C LEU A 258 10.21 -6.57 -38.18
N ILE A 259 9.45 -6.80 -39.26
CA ILE A 259 9.98 -7.01 -40.61
C ILE A 259 10.72 -5.77 -41.13
N ASP A 260 10.12 -4.59 -41.01
CA ASP A 260 10.73 -3.31 -41.44
C ASP A 260 12.04 -3.04 -40.69
N LEU A 261 12.12 -3.44 -39.42
CA LEU A 261 13.32 -3.37 -38.58
C LEU A 261 14.34 -4.48 -38.87
N GLY A 262 13.99 -5.47 -39.68
CA GLY A 262 14.85 -6.61 -40.01
C GLY A 262 15.05 -7.60 -38.85
N ILE A 263 14.12 -7.62 -37.90
CA ILE A 263 14.09 -8.54 -36.76
C ILE A 263 13.44 -9.86 -37.20
N ASP A 264 12.26 -9.82 -37.78
CA ASP A 264 11.59 -11.00 -38.33
C ASP A 264 12.37 -11.52 -39.56
N SER A 265 12.98 -12.68 -39.40
CA SER A 265 13.90 -13.25 -40.38
C SER A 265 13.21 -13.92 -41.56
N ASP A 266 11.93 -14.29 -41.43
CA ASP A 266 11.17 -14.90 -42.53
C ASP A 266 10.57 -13.86 -43.48
N GLY A 267 10.37 -12.64 -42.97
CA GLY A 267 9.97 -11.46 -43.74
C GLY A 267 8.53 -11.51 -44.26
N VAL A 268 7.66 -12.29 -43.61
CA VAL A 268 6.27 -12.49 -44.01
C VAL A 268 5.36 -12.27 -42.82
N VAL A 269 4.43 -11.30 -42.94
CA VAL A 269 3.35 -11.12 -41.97
C VAL A 269 2.47 -12.38 -41.91
N ASN A 270 2.67 -13.18 -40.88
CA ASN A 270 2.06 -14.48 -40.70
C ASN A 270 1.60 -14.77 -39.25
N THR A 271 1.55 -13.73 -38.42
CA THR A 271 1.25 -13.70 -36.98
C THR A 271 2.30 -14.37 -36.09
N SER A 272 3.53 -14.56 -36.59
CA SER A 272 4.58 -15.18 -35.78
C SER A 272 5.98 -14.84 -36.25
N ILE A 273 6.93 -14.83 -35.31
CA ILE A 273 8.38 -14.68 -35.58
C ILE A 273 9.13 -15.88 -34.99
N LEU A 274 10.39 -16.10 -35.36
CA LEU A 274 11.20 -17.13 -34.70
C LEU A 274 11.65 -16.66 -33.32
N LYS A 275 11.76 -17.58 -32.36
CA LYS A 275 12.33 -17.27 -31.05
C LYS A 275 13.75 -16.73 -31.13
N ASP A 276 14.54 -17.25 -32.07
CA ASP A 276 15.89 -16.76 -32.33
C ASP A 276 15.92 -15.29 -32.79
N ASP A 277 14.82 -14.76 -33.36
CA ASP A 277 14.73 -13.38 -33.83
C ASP A 277 14.64 -12.37 -32.67
N THR A 278 14.24 -12.80 -31.47
CA THR A 278 14.12 -11.90 -30.30
C THR A 278 15.37 -11.87 -29.43
N VAL A 279 16.28 -12.83 -29.60
CA VAL A 279 17.50 -12.95 -28.80
C VAL A 279 18.47 -11.82 -29.19
N LEU A 280 19.10 -11.16 -28.21
CA LEU A 280 20.01 -10.02 -28.39
C LEU A 280 19.36 -8.72 -28.91
N VAL A 281 18.03 -8.62 -28.93
CA VAL A 281 17.35 -7.35 -29.23
C VAL A 281 17.29 -6.50 -27.95
N GLU A 282 18.22 -5.54 -27.82
CA GLU A 282 18.34 -4.68 -26.64
C GLU A 282 17.47 -3.40 -26.74
N SER A 283 17.16 -2.94 -27.95
CA SER A 283 16.36 -1.73 -28.16
C SER A 283 15.34 -1.91 -29.26
N LEU A 284 14.10 -1.54 -28.96
CA LEU A 284 12.97 -1.65 -29.87
C LEU A 284 12.17 -0.35 -29.87
N ASN A 285 12.36 0.46 -30.91
CA ASN A 285 11.54 1.65 -31.17
C ASN A 285 10.52 1.34 -32.28
N LEU A 286 9.27 1.18 -31.87
CA LEU A 286 8.10 0.86 -32.70
C LEU A 286 7.31 2.10 -33.13
N THR A 287 7.78 3.30 -32.77
CA THR A 287 7.08 4.56 -33.06
C THR A 287 7.08 4.85 -34.57
N ASN A 288 5.91 4.81 -35.20
CA ASN A 288 5.78 4.92 -36.64
C ASN A 288 5.80 6.40 -37.13
N PRO A 289 6.69 6.77 -38.08
CA PRO A 289 6.77 8.11 -38.66
C PRO A 289 5.50 8.62 -39.36
N LEU A 290 4.57 7.72 -39.72
CA LEU A 290 3.31 8.09 -40.33
C LEU A 290 2.38 8.80 -39.35
N PHE A 291 2.46 8.47 -38.05
CA PHE A 291 1.58 8.99 -37.01
C PHE A 291 2.25 10.06 -36.14
N GLN A 292 3.59 10.09 -36.12
CA GLN A 292 4.39 10.99 -35.31
C GLN A 292 5.54 11.60 -36.14
N SER A 293 5.84 12.88 -35.91
CA SER A 293 6.87 13.64 -36.67
C SER A 293 7.61 14.66 -35.79
N ASP A 294 7.94 14.25 -34.57
CA ASP A 294 8.59 15.07 -33.56
C ASP A 294 10.06 14.67 -33.31
N GLY A 295 10.59 13.72 -34.09
CA GLY A 295 11.97 13.28 -34.07
C GLY A 295 12.24 12.05 -33.20
N PHE A 296 11.21 11.48 -32.56
CA PHE A 296 11.30 10.23 -31.79
C PHE A 296 10.84 9.00 -32.60
N GLU A 297 10.20 9.23 -33.76
CA GLU A 297 9.80 8.18 -34.67
C GLU A 297 11.00 7.38 -35.23
N ASN A 298 10.78 6.09 -35.49
CA ASN A 298 11.78 5.23 -36.11
C ASN A 298 11.69 5.31 -37.64
N PRO A 299 12.68 5.93 -38.33
CA PRO A 299 12.62 6.16 -39.77
C PRO A 299 12.74 4.88 -40.62
N LEU A 300 13.04 3.72 -40.00
CA LEU A 300 13.12 2.43 -40.69
C LEU A 300 11.73 1.82 -40.93
N ILE A 301 10.71 2.24 -40.17
CA ILE A 301 9.33 1.81 -40.37
C ILE A 301 8.76 2.57 -41.57
N THR A 302 8.50 1.85 -42.66
CA THR A 302 8.13 2.47 -43.96
C THR A 302 6.92 1.83 -44.62
N THR A 303 6.54 0.62 -44.23
CA THR A 303 5.45 -0.14 -44.86
C THR A 303 4.19 -0.24 -44.02
N VAL A 304 4.30 0.03 -42.71
CA VAL A 304 3.18 -0.03 -41.74
C VAL A 304 2.26 1.18 -41.91
N THR A 305 0.99 0.95 -42.26
CA THR A 305 0.00 2.01 -42.55
C THR A 305 -1.08 2.19 -41.47
N GLU A 306 -1.18 1.26 -40.53
CA GLU A 306 -2.13 1.30 -39.41
C GLU A 306 -1.37 1.27 -38.07
N LYS A 307 -2.04 1.63 -36.98
CA LYS A 307 -1.42 1.72 -35.65
C LYS A 307 -1.30 0.34 -35.00
N ILE A 308 -0.29 0.19 -34.14
CA ILE A 308 -0.14 -0.98 -33.28
C ILE A 308 -1.10 -0.83 -32.08
N SER A 309 -1.88 -1.87 -31.84
CA SER A 309 -2.95 -1.98 -30.83
C SER A 309 -2.75 -3.13 -29.85
N ASP A 310 -1.88 -4.11 -30.16
CA ASP A 310 -1.53 -5.23 -29.30
C ASP A 310 -0.02 -5.53 -29.41
N LEU A 311 0.66 -5.66 -28.26
CA LEU A 311 2.10 -5.98 -28.16
C LEU A 311 2.36 -7.44 -27.73
N THR A 312 1.35 -8.31 -27.73
CA THR A 312 1.54 -9.74 -27.42
C THR A 312 2.69 -10.32 -28.24
N GLY A 313 3.58 -11.04 -27.55
CA GLY A 313 4.87 -11.53 -28.05
C GLY A 313 6.06 -10.69 -27.59
N ILE A 314 5.85 -9.49 -27.04
CA ILE A 314 6.92 -8.65 -26.46
C ILE A 314 7.61 -9.33 -25.27
N GLU A 315 6.91 -10.21 -24.56
CA GLU A 315 7.42 -10.98 -23.43
C GLU A 315 8.60 -11.90 -23.78
N ALA A 316 8.77 -12.21 -25.07
CA ALA A 316 9.89 -13.00 -25.56
C ALA A 316 11.17 -12.18 -25.82
N PHE A 317 11.09 -10.86 -25.78
CA PHE A 317 12.22 -9.95 -25.94
C PHE A 317 12.86 -9.64 -24.57
N VAL A 318 13.39 -10.68 -23.92
CA VAL A 318 13.89 -10.63 -22.54
C VAL A 318 15.15 -9.78 -22.34
N ASP A 319 15.87 -9.48 -23.43
CA ASP A 319 17.10 -8.68 -23.42
C ASP A 319 16.83 -7.17 -23.59
N LEU A 320 15.57 -6.74 -23.72
CA LEU A 320 15.23 -5.33 -23.94
C LEU A 320 15.64 -4.45 -22.75
N THR A 321 16.42 -3.41 -23.07
CA THR A 321 16.75 -2.30 -22.18
C THR A 321 16.00 -1.02 -22.57
N ASN A 322 15.52 -0.91 -23.81
CA ASN A 322 14.76 0.25 -24.28
C ASN A 322 13.57 -0.21 -25.14
N LEU A 323 12.36 0.21 -24.75
CA LEU A 323 11.13 -0.01 -25.51
C LEU A 323 10.38 1.32 -25.72
N GLN A 324 10.06 1.64 -26.97
CA GLN A 324 9.31 2.85 -27.33
C GLN A 324 8.18 2.54 -28.30
N LEU A 325 6.97 2.98 -27.98
CA LEU A 325 5.83 2.96 -28.90
C LEU A 325 4.96 4.20 -28.67
N GLY A 326 5.26 5.26 -29.42
CA GLY A 326 4.45 6.49 -29.49
C GLY A 326 3.32 6.41 -30.51
N ASN A 327 2.19 7.07 -30.24
CA ASN A 327 1.04 7.22 -31.15
C ASN A 327 0.46 5.90 -31.68
N GLY A 328 0.45 4.85 -30.86
CA GLY A 328 -0.29 3.61 -31.11
C GLY A 328 -1.76 3.71 -30.72
N ASP A 329 -2.42 2.56 -30.58
CA ASP A 329 -3.77 2.38 -30.07
C ASP A 329 -3.80 1.34 -28.92
N LEU A 330 -2.68 1.16 -28.19
CA LEU A 330 -2.60 0.18 -27.09
C LEU A 330 -3.59 0.50 -25.97
N THR A 331 -4.37 -0.50 -25.54
CA THR A 331 -5.24 -0.39 -24.34
C THR A 331 -4.64 -1.06 -23.10
N SER A 332 -3.77 -2.05 -23.29
CA SER A 332 -3.00 -2.72 -22.23
C SER A 332 -1.66 -3.21 -22.78
N VAL A 333 -0.75 -3.57 -21.88
CA VAL A 333 0.53 -4.21 -22.21
C VAL A 333 1.00 -5.01 -20.99
N ASP A 334 1.58 -6.19 -21.22
CA ASP A 334 2.28 -6.98 -20.19
C ASP A 334 3.79 -6.87 -20.45
N LEU A 335 4.52 -6.31 -19.47
CA LEU A 335 5.98 -6.12 -19.52
C LEU A 335 6.70 -6.91 -18.42
N SER A 336 6.01 -7.86 -17.77
CA SER A 336 6.52 -8.60 -16.61
C SER A 336 7.78 -9.41 -16.91
N ASN A 337 7.94 -9.90 -18.15
CA ASN A 337 9.11 -10.63 -18.60
C ASN A 337 10.24 -9.74 -19.16
N ASN A 338 10.00 -8.43 -19.34
CA ASN A 338 11.00 -7.46 -19.83
C ASN A 338 11.71 -6.76 -18.67
N SER A 339 12.20 -7.52 -17.68
CA SER A 339 12.75 -6.99 -16.43
C SER A 339 14.06 -6.20 -16.57
N ASN A 340 14.72 -6.28 -17.73
CA ASN A 340 15.95 -5.54 -18.05
C ASN A 340 15.70 -4.10 -18.57
N LEU A 341 14.43 -3.67 -18.70
CA LEU A 341 14.10 -2.35 -19.22
C LEU A 341 14.70 -1.23 -18.34
N GLU A 342 15.51 -0.37 -18.96
CA GLU A 342 16.04 0.86 -18.39
C GLU A 342 15.28 2.10 -18.89
N GLU A 343 14.73 2.05 -20.10
CA GLU A 343 13.93 3.11 -20.71
C GLU A 343 12.63 2.56 -21.29
N LEU A 344 11.49 3.15 -20.89
CA LEU A 344 10.16 2.77 -21.38
C LEU A 344 9.32 4.00 -21.71
N PHE A 345 8.89 4.10 -22.98
CA PHE A 345 8.02 5.18 -23.45
C PHE A 345 6.83 4.65 -24.25
N LEU A 346 5.62 4.73 -23.69
CA LEU A 346 4.37 4.27 -24.32
C LEU A 346 3.38 5.44 -24.52
N ASN A 347 3.90 6.57 -24.99
CA ASN A 347 3.16 7.82 -25.07
C ASN A 347 2.05 7.79 -26.14
N ASP A 348 1.00 8.60 -25.99
CA ASP A 348 -0.08 8.74 -26.98
C ASP A 348 -0.77 7.41 -27.35
N ASN A 349 -1.01 6.54 -26.38
CA ASN A 349 -1.81 5.33 -26.54
C ASN A 349 -3.18 5.50 -25.86
N GLN A 350 -3.89 4.40 -25.63
CA GLN A 350 -5.19 4.34 -24.96
C GLN A 350 -5.09 3.56 -23.63
N LEU A 351 -3.90 3.53 -23.01
CA LEU A 351 -3.68 2.79 -21.76
C LEU A 351 -4.52 3.40 -20.64
N THR A 352 -5.28 2.55 -19.96
CA THR A 352 -6.07 2.93 -18.78
C THR A 352 -5.34 2.64 -17.48
N THR A 353 -4.39 1.71 -17.52
CA THR A 353 -3.53 1.29 -16.40
C THR A 353 -2.16 0.92 -16.96
N ILE A 354 -1.15 0.82 -16.09
CA ILE A 354 0.18 0.30 -16.45
C ILE A 354 0.82 -0.33 -15.22
N ASP A 355 1.34 -1.56 -15.37
CA ASP A 355 2.12 -2.25 -14.34
C ASP A 355 3.60 -2.27 -14.77
N ILE A 356 4.45 -1.65 -13.97
CA ILE A 356 5.91 -1.61 -14.14
C ILE A 356 6.67 -2.16 -12.92
N THR A 357 5.97 -2.88 -12.03
CA THR A 357 6.54 -3.39 -10.77
C THR A 357 7.67 -4.39 -11.00
N SER A 358 7.65 -5.10 -12.13
CA SER A 358 8.70 -6.06 -12.52
C SER A 358 9.87 -5.41 -13.26
N ASN A 359 9.75 -4.14 -13.69
CA ASN A 359 10.77 -3.42 -14.45
C ASN A 359 11.64 -2.56 -13.52
N THR A 360 12.28 -3.21 -12.54
CA THR A 360 13.03 -2.55 -11.44
C THR A 360 14.27 -1.79 -11.91
N GLN A 361 14.72 -2.04 -13.14
CA GLN A 361 15.89 -1.42 -13.76
C GLN A 361 15.58 -0.06 -14.44
N LEU A 362 14.31 0.38 -14.44
CA LEU A 362 13.89 1.61 -15.10
C LEU A 362 14.59 2.85 -14.53
N LYS A 363 15.20 3.63 -15.43
CA LYS A 363 15.78 4.95 -15.19
C LYS A 363 14.94 6.05 -15.82
N ARG A 364 14.29 5.79 -16.96
CA ARG A 364 13.48 6.78 -17.68
C ARG A 364 12.14 6.17 -18.06
N PHE A 365 11.07 6.77 -17.59
CA PHE A 365 9.72 6.24 -17.77
C PHE A 365 8.74 7.32 -18.22
N GLY A 366 8.02 7.05 -19.31
CA GLY A 366 7.00 7.94 -19.84
C GLY A 366 5.77 7.21 -20.38
N VAL A 367 4.60 7.63 -19.90
CA VAL A 367 3.28 7.16 -20.38
C VAL A 367 2.34 8.34 -20.64
N MET A 368 2.92 9.49 -21.00
CA MET A 368 2.18 10.73 -21.19
C MET A 368 1.07 10.60 -22.26
N ARG A 369 -0.01 11.37 -22.09
CA ARG A 369 -1.16 11.39 -23.01
C ARG A 369 -1.85 10.02 -23.17
N ASN A 370 -1.91 9.24 -22.09
CA ASN A 370 -2.75 8.05 -21.96
C ASN A 370 -3.89 8.31 -20.97
N PRO A 371 -5.12 7.81 -21.19
CA PRO A 371 -6.23 8.02 -20.27
C PRO A 371 -6.16 7.08 -19.04
N ILE A 372 -5.16 7.26 -18.18
CA ILE A 372 -4.99 6.45 -16.97
C ILE A 372 -6.17 6.72 -16.03
N VAL A 373 -7.08 5.76 -15.91
CA VAL A 373 -8.30 5.86 -15.07
C VAL A 373 -8.03 5.48 -13.63
N ASP A 374 -6.98 4.68 -13.40
CA ASP A 374 -6.46 4.44 -12.07
C ASP A 374 -5.99 5.77 -11.48
N THR A 375 -6.29 6.00 -10.20
CA THR A 375 -6.03 7.31 -9.58
C THR A 375 -4.55 7.67 -9.49
N THR A 376 -3.65 6.72 -9.80
CA THR A 376 -2.19 6.81 -9.65
C THR A 376 -1.45 5.85 -10.59
N VAL A 377 -0.14 6.00 -10.67
CA VAL A 377 0.79 5.07 -11.31
C VAL A 377 1.78 4.59 -10.24
N ASP A 378 1.90 3.29 -10.01
CA ASP A 378 2.82 2.75 -9.01
C ASP A 378 4.26 2.74 -9.54
N VAL A 379 5.12 3.53 -8.91
CA VAL A 379 6.56 3.65 -9.21
C VAL A 379 7.43 3.16 -8.04
N SER A 380 6.84 2.49 -7.06
CA SER A 380 7.50 2.11 -5.79
C SER A 380 8.68 1.15 -5.97
N GLN A 381 8.62 0.27 -6.98
CA GLN A 381 9.67 -0.71 -7.27
C GLN A 381 10.76 -0.16 -8.21
N ASN A 382 10.61 1.05 -8.74
CA ASN A 382 11.50 1.64 -9.74
C ASN A 382 12.45 2.67 -9.08
N SER A 383 13.21 2.22 -8.09
CA SER A 383 14.11 3.08 -7.28
C SER A 383 15.28 3.70 -8.06
N LEU A 384 15.56 3.20 -9.27
CA LEU A 384 16.56 3.74 -10.17
C LEU A 384 16.03 4.86 -11.09
N LEU A 385 14.76 5.27 -10.97
CA LEU A 385 14.19 6.33 -11.81
C LEU A 385 14.93 7.67 -11.66
N GLU A 386 15.38 8.20 -12.79
CA GLU A 386 16.06 9.49 -12.98
C GLU A 386 15.15 10.50 -13.69
N GLU A 387 14.27 10.05 -14.60
CA GLU A 387 13.33 10.89 -15.35
C GLU A 387 11.93 10.27 -15.39
N LEU A 388 10.92 11.06 -15.01
CA LEU A 388 9.51 10.62 -14.97
C LEU A 388 8.61 11.57 -15.76
N PHE A 389 7.87 11.02 -16.74
CA PHE A 389 6.99 11.78 -17.63
C PHE A 389 5.55 11.24 -17.59
N LEU A 390 4.72 11.87 -16.75
CA LEU A 390 3.33 11.48 -16.48
C LEU A 390 2.31 12.56 -16.87
N HIS A 391 2.65 13.50 -17.75
CA HIS A 391 1.70 14.57 -18.10
C HIS A 391 0.53 14.11 -18.96
N ASN A 392 -0.62 14.78 -18.79
CA ASN A 392 -1.86 14.47 -19.50
C ASN A 392 -2.33 13.02 -19.32
N THR A 393 -2.22 12.47 -18.10
CA THR A 393 -2.66 11.09 -17.81
C THR A 393 -3.98 11.02 -17.06
N GLY A 394 -4.33 12.06 -16.31
CA GLY A 394 -5.55 12.12 -15.50
C GLY A 394 -5.37 11.67 -14.04
N ILE A 395 -4.14 11.35 -13.63
CA ILE A 395 -3.83 10.92 -12.26
C ILE A 395 -4.19 11.98 -11.21
N GLN A 396 -4.51 11.52 -10.01
CA GLN A 396 -4.93 12.36 -8.87
C GLN A 396 -3.92 12.36 -7.72
N ASN A 397 -3.06 11.34 -7.65
CA ASN A 397 -1.94 11.27 -6.71
C ASN A 397 -0.76 10.52 -7.34
N ILE A 398 0.40 10.62 -6.68
CA ILE A 398 1.62 9.87 -7.00
C ILE A 398 2.45 9.77 -5.71
N ASP A 399 3.09 8.63 -5.48
CA ASP A 399 4.06 8.43 -4.41
C ASP A 399 5.47 8.36 -5.03
N LEU A 400 6.34 9.27 -4.63
CA LEU A 400 7.72 9.40 -5.14
C LEU A 400 8.77 9.04 -4.09
N SER A 401 8.37 8.51 -2.93
CA SER A 401 9.24 8.29 -1.76
C SER A 401 10.40 7.32 -2.04
N ASN A 402 10.23 6.38 -2.97
CA ASN A 402 11.28 5.41 -3.34
C ASN A 402 12.15 5.87 -4.52
N ASN A 403 11.84 6.99 -5.18
CA ASN A 403 12.52 7.44 -6.40
C ASN A 403 13.57 8.52 -6.10
N LEU A 404 14.55 8.19 -5.25
CA LEU A 404 15.52 9.14 -4.71
C LEU A 404 16.48 9.74 -5.75
N ASN A 405 16.63 9.07 -6.90
CA ASN A 405 17.51 9.51 -8.01
C ASN A 405 16.80 10.46 -9.00
N LEU A 406 15.53 10.80 -8.75
CA LEU A 406 14.73 11.56 -9.70
C LEU A 406 15.30 12.97 -9.90
N SER A 407 15.69 13.27 -11.15
CA SER A 407 16.25 14.55 -11.58
C SER A 407 15.25 15.39 -12.38
N THR A 408 14.33 14.72 -13.09
CA THR A 408 13.33 15.38 -13.95
C THR A 408 11.94 14.81 -13.69
N LEU A 409 10.99 15.69 -13.36
CA LEU A 409 9.60 15.33 -13.12
C LEU A 409 8.64 16.18 -13.96
N PHE A 410 8.05 15.57 -15.00
CA PHE A 410 7.04 16.22 -15.84
C PHE A 410 5.67 15.58 -15.57
N ILE A 411 4.83 16.31 -14.84
CA ILE A 411 3.55 15.83 -14.31
C ILE A 411 2.40 16.83 -14.52
N GLN A 412 2.56 17.72 -15.50
CA GLN A 412 1.57 18.72 -15.85
C GLN A 412 0.27 18.16 -16.43
N ASN A 413 -0.80 18.97 -16.43
CA ASN A 413 -2.11 18.64 -17.02
C ASN A 413 -2.72 17.36 -16.43
N ASN A 414 -2.69 17.25 -15.11
CA ASN A 414 -3.30 16.17 -14.34
C ASN A 414 -4.30 16.73 -13.32
N ASN A 415 -4.77 15.88 -12.41
CA ASN A 415 -5.75 16.24 -11.40
C ASN A 415 -5.14 16.16 -9.98
N LEU A 416 -3.83 16.40 -9.85
CA LEU A 416 -3.12 16.34 -8.56
C LEU A 416 -3.58 17.46 -7.63
N THR A 417 -3.87 17.13 -6.38
CA THR A 417 -4.15 18.10 -5.30
C THR A 417 -2.97 18.32 -4.37
N THR A 418 -2.07 17.33 -4.27
CA THR A 418 -0.82 17.38 -3.52
C THR A 418 0.30 16.77 -4.34
N LEU A 419 1.53 17.21 -4.08
CA LEU A 419 2.75 16.63 -4.64
C LEU A 419 3.84 16.73 -3.57
N ASP A 420 4.25 15.58 -3.05
CA ASP A 420 5.37 15.47 -2.12
C ASP A 420 6.65 15.15 -2.88
N VAL A 421 7.69 15.94 -2.63
CA VAL A 421 9.02 15.83 -3.24
C VAL A 421 10.14 15.92 -2.20
N GLU A 422 9.82 15.80 -0.90
CA GLU A 422 10.76 16.05 0.19
C GLU A 422 12.02 15.18 0.08
N LEU A 423 11.85 13.91 -0.29
CA LEU A 423 12.93 12.92 -0.41
C LEU A 423 13.68 12.97 -1.75
N ASN A 424 13.20 13.71 -2.75
CA ASN A 424 13.74 13.71 -4.11
C ASN A 424 14.80 14.82 -4.31
N SER A 425 15.80 14.87 -3.45
CA SER A 425 16.83 15.94 -3.39
C SER A 425 17.64 16.16 -4.69
N GLN A 426 17.64 15.18 -5.61
CA GLN A 426 18.30 15.26 -6.92
C GLN A 426 17.49 16.00 -7.98
N LEU A 427 16.25 16.41 -7.69
CA LEU A 427 15.39 17.09 -8.65
C LEU A 427 16.04 18.39 -9.15
N PHE A 428 16.16 18.48 -10.47
CA PHE A 428 16.67 19.62 -11.22
C PHE A 428 15.56 20.39 -11.93
N GLU A 429 14.52 19.71 -12.42
CA GLU A 429 13.37 20.33 -13.09
C GLU A 429 12.05 19.69 -12.68
N ILE A 430 11.08 20.53 -12.28
CA ILE A 430 9.70 20.13 -11.98
C ILE A 430 8.74 20.91 -12.88
N ARG A 431 7.90 20.19 -13.62
CA ARG A 431 6.78 20.74 -14.39
C ARG A 431 5.47 20.18 -13.88
N CYS A 432 4.74 20.99 -13.12
CA CYS A 432 3.48 20.60 -12.46
C CYS A 432 2.31 21.55 -12.80
N GLN A 433 2.42 22.30 -13.91
CA GLN A 433 1.37 23.23 -14.34
C GLN A 433 0.03 22.55 -14.67
N ASN A 434 -1.06 23.31 -14.57
CA ASN A 434 -2.42 22.83 -14.84
C ASN A 434 -2.80 21.59 -13.99
N ASN A 435 -2.61 21.68 -12.68
CA ASN A 435 -3.10 20.74 -11.69
C ASN A 435 -4.05 21.48 -10.71
N GLN A 436 -4.28 20.91 -9.53
CA GLN A 436 -5.06 21.49 -8.43
C GLN A 436 -4.21 21.61 -7.15
N LEU A 437 -2.89 21.81 -7.30
CA LEU A 437 -1.97 21.89 -6.18
C LEU A 437 -2.23 23.15 -5.36
N SER A 438 -2.40 23.02 -4.05
CA SER A 438 -2.47 24.16 -3.12
C SER A 438 -1.09 24.62 -2.66
N GLN A 439 -0.10 23.72 -2.66
CA GLN A 439 1.26 24.03 -2.27
C GLN A 439 2.28 23.09 -2.93
N LEU A 440 3.53 23.52 -2.95
CA LEU A 440 4.69 22.68 -3.24
C LEU A 440 5.85 23.12 -2.35
N ASP A 441 6.39 22.19 -1.57
CA ASP A 441 7.57 22.43 -0.76
C ASP A 441 8.83 22.00 -1.53
N ILE A 442 9.75 22.94 -1.71
CA ILE A 442 11.05 22.70 -2.37
C ILE A 442 12.23 22.97 -1.43
N THR A 443 11.99 23.04 -0.12
CA THR A 443 13.01 23.41 0.88
C THR A 443 14.19 22.43 0.90
N THR A 444 13.94 21.14 0.67
CA THR A 444 14.98 20.10 0.63
C THR A 444 15.67 19.96 -0.74
N LEU A 445 15.18 20.63 -1.78
CA LEU A 445 15.65 20.45 -3.14
C LEU A 445 16.89 21.33 -3.43
N GLN A 446 18.06 20.77 -3.17
CA GLN A 446 19.35 21.47 -3.28
C GLN A 446 19.87 21.60 -4.72
N MET A 447 19.23 20.95 -5.70
CA MET A 447 19.65 20.94 -7.11
C MET A 447 18.64 21.59 -8.05
N ILE A 448 17.49 22.04 -7.55
CA ILE A 448 16.37 22.52 -8.37
C ILE A 448 16.77 23.79 -9.14
N ASP A 449 16.66 23.75 -10.46
CA ASP A 449 16.94 24.87 -11.35
C ASP A 449 15.65 25.51 -11.89
N ARG A 450 14.61 24.69 -12.09
CA ARG A 450 13.36 25.13 -12.70
C ARG A 450 12.12 24.54 -12.04
N VAL A 451 11.16 25.42 -11.73
CA VAL A 451 9.81 25.06 -11.27
C VAL A 451 8.76 25.77 -12.14
N ASP A 452 7.95 24.98 -12.86
CA ASP A 452 6.77 25.44 -13.59
C ASP A 452 5.48 24.97 -12.88
N ALA A 453 4.83 25.87 -12.14
CA ALA A 453 3.63 25.58 -11.36
C ALA A 453 2.41 26.41 -11.80
N ASN A 454 2.45 26.99 -13.00
CA ASN A 454 1.38 27.88 -13.48
C ASN A 454 0.01 27.18 -13.58
N ASN A 455 -1.07 27.95 -13.47
CA ASN A 455 -2.46 27.46 -13.47
C ASN A 455 -2.77 26.43 -12.37
N ASN A 456 -2.17 26.58 -11.18
CA ASN A 456 -2.61 25.93 -9.95
C ASN A 456 -3.29 26.99 -9.07
N PRO A 457 -4.64 27.04 -8.99
CA PRO A 457 -5.33 28.09 -8.24
C PRO A 457 -5.06 28.00 -6.73
N GLU A 458 -4.82 29.15 -6.08
CA GLU A 458 -4.52 29.24 -4.63
C GLU A 458 -3.21 28.54 -4.24
N PHE A 459 -2.25 28.47 -5.18
CA PHE A 459 -0.98 27.78 -4.99
C PHE A 459 0.03 28.61 -4.21
N THR A 460 0.69 27.96 -3.24
CA THR A 460 1.81 28.51 -2.46
C THR A 460 3.09 27.71 -2.69
N LEU A 461 4.19 28.38 -3.08
CA LEU A 461 5.51 27.75 -3.09
C LEU A 461 6.13 27.90 -1.70
N ILE A 462 6.58 26.80 -1.10
CA ILE A 462 7.29 26.78 0.19
C ILE A 462 8.78 26.60 -0.07
N THR A 463 9.57 27.48 0.52
CA THR A 463 11.04 27.45 0.49
C THR A 463 11.58 27.79 1.87
N ASP A 464 12.89 27.66 2.06
CA ASP A 464 13.55 28.22 3.24
C ASP A 464 13.20 29.72 3.39
N PRO A 465 12.70 30.15 4.56
CA PRO A 465 12.21 31.52 4.76
C PRO A 465 13.34 32.56 4.87
N ILE A 466 14.59 32.13 5.11
CA ILE A 466 15.76 33.00 5.30
C ILE A 466 16.56 33.13 4.00
N VAL A 467 16.86 32.02 3.32
CA VAL A 467 17.72 32.02 2.13
C VAL A 467 16.97 31.76 0.82
N GLY A 468 15.69 31.39 0.89
CA GLY A 468 14.91 30.94 -0.27
C GLY A 468 15.50 29.69 -0.91
N ASN A 469 15.49 29.62 -2.24
CA ASN A 469 16.18 28.56 -2.96
C ASN A 469 17.32 29.15 -3.81
N SER A 470 18.56 28.78 -3.48
CA SER A 470 19.76 29.35 -4.13
C SER A 470 20.10 28.71 -5.47
N THR A 471 19.58 27.54 -5.81
CA THR A 471 19.83 26.92 -7.12
C THR A 471 18.79 27.29 -8.17
N LEU A 472 17.60 27.73 -7.74
CA LEU A 472 16.48 28.06 -8.62
C LEU A 472 16.83 29.24 -9.56
N ARG A 473 16.79 28.97 -10.86
CA ARG A 473 17.04 29.96 -11.93
C ARG A 473 15.78 30.33 -12.71
N SER A 474 14.77 29.47 -12.72
CA SER A 474 13.51 29.69 -13.44
C SER A 474 12.30 29.34 -12.60
N LEU A 475 11.42 30.32 -12.39
CA LEU A 475 10.19 30.17 -11.63
C LEU A 475 9.00 30.70 -12.41
N ASN A 476 7.99 29.85 -12.59
CA ASN A 476 6.72 30.24 -13.21
C ASN A 476 5.53 29.95 -12.29
N LEU A 477 4.99 31.03 -11.74
CA LEU A 477 3.80 31.06 -10.89
C LEU A 477 2.66 31.83 -11.57
N SER A 478 2.61 31.84 -12.90
CA SER A 478 1.53 32.53 -13.62
C SER A 478 0.17 31.89 -13.33
N ALA A 479 -0.89 32.69 -13.20
CA ALA A 479 -2.26 32.21 -12.96
C ALA A 479 -2.41 31.29 -11.74
N THR A 480 -1.68 31.57 -10.67
CA THR A 480 -1.75 30.83 -9.39
C THR A 480 -2.62 31.54 -8.35
N GLY A 481 -3.02 32.79 -8.62
CA GLY A 481 -3.84 33.60 -7.71
C GLY A 481 -3.03 34.45 -6.74
N GLN A 482 -1.70 34.53 -6.93
CA GLN A 482 -0.78 35.31 -6.11
C GLN A 482 -1.21 36.78 -6.02
N ASP A 483 -1.30 37.33 -4.82
CA ASP A 483 -1.61 38.74 -4.57
C ASP A 483 -0.43 39.54 -4.00
N ASN A 484 0.63 38.85 -3.58
CA ASN A 484 1.89 39.42 -3.11
C ASN A 484 3.10 38.54 -3.52
N PHE A 485 4.21 39.18 -3.92
CA PHE A 485 5.51 38.51 -4.16
C PHE A 485 6.68 39.24 -3.47
N ASN A 486 6.41 40.26 -2.64
CA ASN A 486 7.40 41.26 -2.23
C ASN A 486 8.37 40.82 -1.12
N GLY A 487 8.24 39.60 -0.60
CA GLY A 487 9.09 39.04 0.46
C GLY A 487 9.91 37.82 0.03
N ALA A 488 9.75 37.35 -1.21
CA ALA A 488 10.44 36.14 -1.67
C ALA A 488 11.83 36.47 -2.23
N PHE A 489 12.86 35.82 -1.69
CA PHE A 489 14.27 36.01 -2.06
C PHE A 489 14.81 34.76 -2.78
N TYR A 490 15.22 34.91 -4.04
CA TYR A 490 15.83 33.85 -4.85
C TYR A 490 17.10 34.38 -5.50
N PRO A 491 18.29 34.18 -4.87
CA PRO A 491 19.50 34.94 -5.19
C PRO A 491 20.06 34.69 -6.58
N ASN A 492 19.66 33.62 -7.26
CA ASN A 492 20.13 33.25 -8.60
C ASN A 492 19.02 33.20 -9.65
N LEU A 493 17.84 33.75 -9.35
CA LEU A 493 16.67 33.67 -10.24
C LEU A 493 16.84 34.56 -11.47
N GLN A 494 16.83 33.94 -12.65
CA GLN A 494 17.00 34.61 -13.94
C GLN A 494 15.68 34.82 -14.68
N TRP A 495 14.74 33.86 -14.55
CA TRP A 495 13.43 33.87 -15.18
C TRP A 495 12.34 33.87 -14.13
N LEU A 496 11.49 34.90 -14.15
CA LEU A 496 10.34 35.02 -13.25
C LEU A 496 9.07 35.33 -14.05
N LEU A 497 8.13 34.39 -14.02
CA LEU A 497 6.85 34.51 -14.70
C LEU A 497 5.72 34.56 -13.67
N LEU A 498 5.03 35.69 -13.61
CA LEU A 498 3.96 36.01 -12.66
C LEU A 498 2.71 36.56 -13.37
N ASN A 499 2.50 36.17 -14.62
CA ASN A 499 1.38 36.68 -15.42
C ASN A 499 0.03 36.22 -14.87
N ASN A 500 -1.03 37.01 -15.12
CA ASN A 500 -2.42 36.65 -14.81
C ASN A 500 -2.66 36.34 -13.32
N ASN A 501 -2.05 37.10 -12.43
CA ASN A 501 -2.23 37.00 -10.99
C ASN A 501 -3.00 38.23 -10.45
N ASN A 502 -3.10 38.34 -9.12
CA ASN A 502 -3.79 39.42 -8.42
C ASN A 502 -2.80 40.43 -7.79
N LEU A 503 -1.57 40.52 -8.30
CA LEU A 503 -0.52 41.33 -7.70
C LEU A 503 -0.89 42.82 -7.74
N THR A 504 -0.90 43.46 -6.56
CA THR A 504 -1.09 44.93 -6.44
C THR A 504 0.22 45.69 -6.24
N LYS A 505 1.25 44.98 -5.78
CA LYS A 505 2.60 45.50 -5.56
C LYS A 505 3.61 44.44 -5.99
N PHE A 506 4.75 44.87 -6.53
CA PHE A 506 5.86 43.99 -6.88
C PHE A 506 7.20 44.65 -6.50
N ASN A 507 7.94 44.05 -5.57
CA ASN A 507 9.28 44.43 -5.17
C ASN A 507 10.28 43.62 -5.99
N GLY A 508 10.72 44.18 -7.12
CA GLY A 508 11.74 43.55 -7.95
C GLY A 508 13.13 43.51 -7.32
N ASN A 509 13.38 44.23 -6.22
CA ASN A 509 14.73 44.38 -5.66
C ASN A 509 15.22 43.16 -4.90
N ASN A 510 14.32 42.33 -4.36
CA ASN A 510 14.70 41.08 -3.67
C ASN A 510 15.33 40.05 -4.62
N ASN A 511 15.18 40.22 -5.94
CA ASN A 511 15.69 39.32 -6.95
C ASN A 511 16.51 40.09 -8.00
N ALA A 512 17.51 40.86 -7.54
CA ALA A 512 18.27 41.81 -8.36
C ALA A 512 19.02 41.24 -9.58
N VAL A 513 19.05 39.91 -9.74
CA VAL A 513 19.69 39.22 -10.87
C VAL A 513 18.72 38.74 -11.95
N VAL A 514 17.42 39.05 -11.82
CA VAL A 514 16.40 38.65 -12.82
C VAL A 514 16.72 39.27 -14.18
N GLU A 515 16.76 38.42 -15.21
CA GLU A 515 17.00 38.82 -16.59
C GLU A 515 15.69 38.91 -17.40
N TYR A 516 14.73 38.03 -17.11
CA TYR A 516 13.46 37.91 -17.83
C TYR A 516 12.29 37.96 -16.85
N LEU A 517 11.57 39.09 -16.84
CA LEU A 517 10.47 39.35 -15.93
C LEU A 517 9.15 39.51 -16.69
N PHE A 518 8.15 38.70 -16.31
CA PHE A 518 6.82 38.72 -16.92
C PHE A 518 5.74 38.93 -15.84
N LEU A 519 5.00 40.02 -15.96
CA LEU A 519 4.05 40.58 -15.00
C LEU A 519 2.71 40.96 -15.68
N ASP A 520 2.44 40.43 -16.87
CA ASP A 520 1.25 40.77 -17.65
C ASP A 520 -0.06 40.46 -16.91
N ASN A 521 -1.07 41.30 -17.10
CA ASN A 521 -2.42 41.12 -16.56
C ASN A 521 -2.44 40.96 -15.03
N ASN A 522 -1.91 41.96 -14.33
CA ASN A 522 -1.97 42.10 -12.86
C ASN A 522 -2.62 43.44 -12.48
N PHE A 523 -2.52 43.86 -11.22
CA PHE A 523 -3.04 45.13 -10.70
C PHE A 523 -1.94 46.03 -10.12
N ILE A 524 -0.72 45.95 -10.64
CA ILE A 524 0.43 46.71 -10.14
C ILE A 524 0.29 48.18 -10.57
N ASP A 525 0.43 49.11 -9.62
CA ASP A 525 0.28 50.55 -9.85
C ASP A 525 1.61 51.31 -10.01
N LYS A 526 2.70 50.71 -9.53
CA LYS A 526 4.06 51.26 -9.61
C LYS A 526 5.10 50.16 -9.78
N LEU A 527 6.07 50.39 -10.68
CA LEU A 527 7.28 49.60 -10.82
C LEU A 527 8.49 50.52 -10.80
N VAL A 528 9.37 50.33 -9.83
CA VAL A 528 10.56 51.16 -9.63
C VAL A 528 11.77 50.24 -9.49
N PHE A 529 12.72 50.36 -10.42
CA PHE A 529 13.95 49.57 -10.46
C PHE A 529 15.20 50.41 -10.11
N SER A 530 15.04 51.62 -9.59
CA SER A 530 16.14 52.57 -9.33
C SER A 530 17.28 51.93 -8.52
N ALA A 531 18.50 51.95 -9.08
CA ALA A 531 19.76 51.39 -8.54
C ALA A 531 19.87 49.85 -8.39
N ASN A 532 18.84 49.06 -8.73
CA ASN A 532 18.82 47.59 -8.62
C ASN A 532 18.32 46.91 -9.92
N ASN A 533 18.41 45.58 -10.04
CA ASN A 533 18.03 44.84 -11.27
C ASN A 533 18.86 45.19 -12.53
N THR A 534 20.18 45.27 -12.36
CA THR A 534 21.12 45.66 -13.44
C THR A 534 21.34 44.58 -14.51
N MET A 535 20.57 43.48 -14.48
CA MET A 535 20.69 42.35 -15.40
C MET A 535 19.46 42.17 -16.31
N LEU A 536 18.44 43.01 -16.14
CA LEU A 536 17.16 42.88 -16.84
C LEU A 536 17.30 43.03 -18.36
N LYS A 537 16.97 41.97 -19.10
CA LYS A 537 16.99 41.91 -20.58
C LYS A 537 15.60 42.03 -21.20
N ARG A 538 14.57 41.60 -20.46
CA ARG A 538 13.16 41.68 -20.86
C ARG A 538 12.24 41.98 -19.70
N LEU A 539 11.32 42.91 -19.91
CA LEU A 539 10.21 43.22 -19.01
C LEU A 539 8.89 43.27 -19.78
N ASP A 540 7.98 42.35 -19.47
CA ASP A 540 6.59 42.38 -19.93
C ASP A 540 5.69 42.68 -18.73
N ALA A 541 4.95 43.79 -18.75
CA ALA A 541 4.02 44.21 -17.70
C ALA A 541 2.77 44.90 -18.29
N ASN A 542 2.26 44.37 -19.41
CA ASN A 542 1.10 44.93 -20.08
C ASN A 542 -0.20 44.67 -19.30
N ASN A 543 -1.20 45.54 -19.48
CA ASN A 543 -2.52 45.46 -18.84
C ASN A 543 -2.43 45.39 -17.31
N ASN A 544 -1.65 46.31 -16.73
CA ASN A 544 -1.63 46.58 -15.29
C ASN A 544 -2.36 47.91 -15.02
N VAL A 545 -2.15 48.50 -13.84
CA VAL A 545 -2.61 49.86 -13.52
C VAL A 545 -1.43 50.81 -13.30
N LEU A 546 -0.30 50.55 -13.99
CA LEU A 546 0.95 51.29 -13.77
C LEU A 546 0.74 52.77 -14.07
N SER A 547 0.90 53.58 -13.03
CA SER A 547 0.94 55.05 -13.11
C SER A 547 2.37 55.59 -13.06
N GLU A 548 3.33 54.74 -12.67
CA GLU A 548 4.73 55.06 -12.51
C GLU A 548 5.60 53.85 -12.92
N LEU A 549 6.57 54.11 -13.81
CA LEU A 549 7.60 53.15 -14.21
C LEU A 549 8.94 53.86 -14.22
N ASP A 550 9.85 53.42 -13.35
CA ASP A 550 11.21 53.92 -13.28
C ASP A 550 12.21 52.81 -13.60
N LEU A 551 12.90 52.96 -14.73
CA LEU A 551 13.91 52.05 -15.24
C LEU A 551 15.32 52.63 -15.10
N ARG A 552 15.56 53.65 -14.27
CA ARG A 552 16.89 54.25 -14.07
C ARG A 552 17.80 53.36 -13.23
N ASN A 553 18.22 52.25 -13.80
CA ASN A 553 19.05 51.22 -13.15
C ASN A 553 20.43 51.04 -13.80
N GLY A 554 20.81 51.93 -14.71
CA GLY A 554 22.06 51.84 -15.46
C GLY A 554 22.10 50.70 -16.49
N ASN A 555 20.98 50.01 -16.72
CA ASN A 555 20.89 48.80 -17.55
C ASN A 555 19.94 48.96 -18.76
N ASN A 556 19.49 50.18 -19.09
CA ASN A 556 18.59 50.39 -20.23
C ASN A 556 19.13 49.87 -21.56
N ILE A 557 20.46 49.79 -21.73
CA ILE A 557 21.08 49.31 -22.96
C ILE A 557 20.91 47.80 -23.19
N GLU A 558 20.90 47.00 -22.11
CA GLU A 558 20.72 45.54 -22.17
C GLU A 558 19.23 45.14 -22.11
N LEU A 559 18.33 46.06 -21.72
CA LEU A 559 16.88 45.86 -21.75
C LEU A 559 16.34 45.90 -23.20
N THR A 560 16.62 44.83 -23.94
CA THR A 560 16.29 44.71 -25.36
C THR A 560 14.79 44.70 -25.66
N THR A 561 13.97 44.20 -24.71
CA THR A 561 12.52 44.06 -24.86
C THR A 561 11.78 44.67 -23.67
N LEU A 562 10.87 45.60 -23.95
CA LEU A 562 9.94 46.16 -22.97
C LEU A 562 8.53 46.14 -23.55
N ASN A 563 7.56 45.65 -22.80
CA ASN A 563 6.14 45.72 -23.15
C ASN A 563 5.30 46.16 -21.96
N VAL A 564 4.83 47.41 -21.98
CA VAL A 564 4.06 48.03 -20.88
C VAL A 564 2.79 48.73 -21.38
N THR A 565 2.22 48.24 -22.49
CA THR A 565 0.95 48.77 -23.03
C THR A 565 -0.25 48.45 -22.14
N GLY A 566 -1.34 49.20 -22.28
CA GLY A 566 -2.56 49.00 -21.50
C GLY A 566 -2.42 49.45 -20.04
N ASN A 567 -1.59 50.46 -19.78
CA ASN A 567 -1.33 51.01 -18.45
C ASN A 567 -1.83 52.47 -18.31
N LEU A 568 -1.60 53.09 -17.15
CA LEU A 568 -1.94 54.50 -16.87
C LEU A 568 -0.72 55.44 -16.99
N LEU A 569 0.37 54.96 -17.60
CA LEU A 569 1.62 55.71 -17.72
C LEU A 569 1.43 56.95 -18.58
N THR A 570 2.04 58.05 -18.14
CA THR A 570 2.21 59.27 -18.96
C THR A 570 3.66 59.54 -19.30
N CYS A 571 4.58 58.93 -18.54
CA CYS A 571 6.01 59.06 -18.69
C CYS A 571 6.70 57.81 -18.13
N ILE A 572 7.85 57.42 -18.68
CA ILE A 572 8.75 56.37 -18.18
C ILE A 572 10.11 57.01 -17.89
N SER A 573 10.60 56.83 -16.65
CA SER A 573 11.92 57.33 -16.27
C SER A 573 13.00 56.37 -16.80
N VAL A 574 13.98 56.90 -17.54
CA VAL A 574 15.05 56.13 -18.21
C VAL A 574 16.43 56.76 -17.95
N ASP A 575 17.50 55.97 -18.08
CA ASP A 575 18.89 56.36 -17.77
C ASP A 575 19.37 57.57 -18.60
N ASP A 576 19.09 57.58 -19.92
CA ASP A 576 19.35 58.72 -20.81
C ASP A 576 18.30 58.79 -21.94
N PRO A 577 17.24 59.61 -21.81
CA PRO A 577 16.17 59.70 -22.80
C PRO A 577 16.63 60.29 -24.15
N THR A 578 17.85 60.82 -24.24
CA THR A 578 18.40 61.43 -25.45
C THR A 578 19.36 60.51 -26.22
N ASP A 579 19.75 59.38 -25.64
CA ASP A 579 20.68 58.45 -26.25
C ASP A 579 19.98 57.58 -27.31
N ALA A 580 20.30 57.87 -28.58
CA ALA A 580 19.75 57.15 -29.73
C ALA A 580 20.34 55.73 -29.94
N THR A 581 21.34 55.33 -29.14
CA THR A 581 21.91 53.97 -29.17
C THR A 581 21.14 52.98 -28.29
N GLN A 582 20.22 53.48 -27.47
CA GLN A 582 19.38 52.71 -26.57
C GLN A 582 18.26 51.96 -27.31
N PRO A 583 17.72 50.86 -26.74
CA PRO A 583 16.68 50.03 -27.36
C PRO A 583 15.28 50.66 -27.37
N TYR A 584 15.13 51.94 -27.01
CA TYR A 584 13.83 52.63 -26.93
C TYR A 584 12.92 52.48 -28.17
N PRO A 585 13.42 52.47 -29.43
CA PRO A 585 12.55 52.28 -30.59
C PRO A 585 11.91 50.89 -30.71
N SER A 586 12.46 49.87 -30.03
CA SER A 586 11.88 48.52 -29.98
C SER A 586 11.00 48.28 -28.75
N TRP A 587 10.94 49.25 -27.82
CA TRP A 587 10.06 49.19 -26.66
C TRP A 587 8.60 49.46 -27.04
N ASN A 588 7.68 48.73 -26.41
CA ASN A 588 6.25 48.81 -26.66
C ASN A 588 5.54 49.43 -25.44
N PHE A 589 4.96 50.63 -25.62
CA PHE A 589 4.22 51.36 -24.61
C PHE A 589 3.11 52.21 -25.25
N ASP A 590 2.14 52.65 -24.45
CA ASP A 590 0.95 53.34 -24.97
C ASP A 590 1.29 54.67 -25.67
N ALA A 591 0.48 55.02 -26.68
CA ALA A 591 0.68 56.25 -27.43
C ALA A 591 0.50 57.49 -26.53
N GLY A 592 1.53 58.35 -26.48
CA GLY A 592 1.54 59.57 -25.68
C GLY A 592 2.39 59.49 -24.42
N VAL A 593 2.90 58.31 -24.07
CA VAL A 593 3.94 58.15 -23.04
C VAL A 593 5.25 58.76 -23.53
N ILE A 594 5.90 59.57 -22.70
CA ILE A 594 7.21 60.16 -22.97
C ILE A 594 8.32 59.46 -22.17
N LEU A 595 9.55 59.52 -22.67
CA LEU A 595 10.74 59.11 -21.91
C LEU A 595 11.38 60.35 -21.28
N SER A 596 11.73 60.29 -20.00
CA SER A 596 12.36 61.40 -19.26
C SER A 596 13.46 60.88 -18.32
N LEU A 597 14.39 61.76 -17.94
CA LEU A 597 15.32 61.50 -16.82
C LEU A 597 14.59 61.54 -15.47
N ASP A 598 13.45 62.23 -15.46
CA ASP A 598 12.64 62.46 -14.29
C ASP A 598 11.22 62.79 -14.77
N CYS A 599 10.32 61.83 -14.62
CA CYS A 599 8.92 61.97 -14.99
C CYS A 599 8.11 62.84 -14.03
N LYS A 600 8.64 63.17 -12.85
CA LYS A 600 7.90 63.87 -11.79
C LYS A 600 8.47 65.24 -11.43
N GLY A 601 9.74 65.53 -11.73
CA GLY A 601 10.34 66.85 -11.52
C GLY A 601 10.56 67.21 -10.06
N GLU A 602 10.51 66.25 -9.14
CA GLU A 602 10.60 66.44 -7.69
C GLU A 602 11.87 65.76 -7.15
N PRO A 603 12.47 66.28 -6.06
CA PRO A 603 13.58 65.60 -5.38
C PRO A 603 13.22 64.14 -5.09
N GLU A 604 14.17 63.22 -5.27
CA GLU A 604 13.95 61.81 -4.91
C GLU A 604 13.69 61.72 -3.40
N ILE A 605 12.54 61.16 -3.04
CA ILE A 605 12.08 61.00 -1.66
C ILE A 605 12.07 59.53 -1.25
N VAL A 606 12.31 59.28 0.03
CA VAL A 606 12.12 58.00 0.71
C VAL A 606 10.81 58.10 1.48
N LEU A 607 9.90 57.16 1.26
CA LEU A 607 8.64 57.13 2.00
C LEU A 607 8.89 56.68 3.44
N ILE A 608 8.34 57.41 4.40
CA ILE A 608 8.36 57.09 5.83
C ILE A 608 6.90 57.07 6.32
N PRO A 609 6.18 55.95 6.13
CA PRO A 609 4.74 55.87 6.42
C PRO A 609 4.38 56.04 7.90
N ASP A 610 5.29 55.68 8.80
CA ASP A 610 5.13 55.82 10.25
C ASP A 610 5.42 57.26 10.69
N ALA A 611 4.39 57.95 11.18
CA ALA A 611 4.51 59.34 11.62
C ALA A 611 5.46 59.54 12.81
N ASN A 612 5.66 58.52 13.67
CA ASN A 612 6.62 58.57 14.77
C ASN A 612 8.05 58.37 14.25
N PHE A 613 8.24 57.54 13.22
CA PHE A 613 9.55 57.36 12.58
C PHE A 613 9.96 58.64 11.85
N GLU A 614 9.06 59.24 11.06
CA GLU A 614 9.30 60.52 10.40
C GLU A 614 9.59 61.62 11.43
N GLN A 615 8.83 61.68 12.54
CA GLN A 615 9.11 62.63 13.62
C GLN A 615 10.49 62.41 14.27
N ALA A 616 10.94 61.16 14.39
CA ALA A 616 12.25 60.86 14.93
C ALA A 616 13.37 61.35 14.00
N LEU A 617 13.19 61.24 12.69
CA LEU A 617 14.11 61.75 11.67
C LEU A 617 14.15 63.29 11.64
N ILE A 618 13.01 63.95 11.79
CA ILE A 618 12.90 65.40 11.95
C ILE A 618 13.62 65.86 13.23
N ASP A 619 13.35 65.21 14.37
CA ASP A 619 13.97 65.54 15.64
C ASP A 619 15.49 65.31 15.63
N GLY A 620 15.95 64.31 14.86
CA GLY A 620 17.35 64.01 14.62
C GLY A 620 18.04 64.98 13.64
N GLY A 621 17.29 65.86 12.98
CA GLY A 621 17.81 66.79 11.97
C GLY A 621 18.28 66.11 10.68
N ILE A 622 17.78 64.90 10.42
CA ILE A 622 18.04 64.13 9.19
C ILE A 622 17.15 64.67 8.08
N ASP A 623 15.86 64.84 8.35
CA ASP A 623 14.92 65.48 7.42
C ASP A 623 15.14 67.01 7.40
N GLN A 624 15.92 67.50 6.42
CA GLN A 624 16.34 68.90 6.35
C GLN A 624 15.40 69.79 5.54
N ASP A 625 14.49 69.23 4.74
CA ASP A 625 13.52 70.02 3.99
C ASP A 625 12.31 70.42 4.84
N GLY A 626 12.05 69.69 5.93
CA GLY A 626 11.24 70.12 7.06
C GLY A 626 9.83 70.57 6.70
N ILE A 627 9.25 70.04 5.62
CA ILE A 627 7.84 70.24 5.30
C ILE A 627 7.04 69.20 6.08
N GLY A 628 6.91 69.45 7.40
CA GLY A 628 6.60 68.43 8.41
C GLY A 628 5.51 67.42 8.12
N HIS A 629 5.67 66.22 8.71
CA HIS A 629 4.75 65.08 8.65
C HIS A 629 4.13 64.86 7.27
N ASN A 630 4.94 64.91 6.21
CA ASN A 630 4.49 64.66 4.85
C ASN A 630 4.57 63.17 4.46
N GLY A 631 5.09 62.32 5.36
CA GLY A 631 5.27 60.89 5.18
C GLY A 631 6.51 60.53 4.37
N SER A 632 7.52 61.40 4.31
CA SER A 632 8.73 61.17 3.51
C SER A 632 9.93 62.01 3.96
N ILE A 633 11.14 61.59 3.54
CA ILE A 633 12.38 62.38 3.62
C ILE A 633 13.05 62.43 2.25
N LEU A 634 14.05 63.28 2.04
CA LEU A 634 14.87 63.21 0.83
C LEU A 634 15.77 61.97 0.83
N LEU A 635 15.94 61.33 -0.33
CA LEU A 635 16.91 60.25 -0.51
C LEU A 635 18.33 60.72 -0.20
N SER A 636 18.66 61.98 -0.51
CA SER A 636 19.95 62.56 -0.13
C SER A 636 20.17 62.61 1.38
N ASP A 637 19.09 62.77 2.16
CA ASP A 637 19.16 62.83 3.63
C ASP A 637 19.37 61.43 4.22
N ALA A 638 18.68 60.42 3.68
CA ALA A 638 18.91 59.01 4.02
C ALA A 638 20.35 58.59 3.71
N LEU A 639 20.84 58.88 2.49
CA LEU A 639 22.20 58.53 2.06
C LEU A 639 23.28 59.31 2.82
N ALA A 640 22.99 60.51 3.35
CA ALA A 640 23.94 61.28 4.15
C ALA A 640 24.04 60.80 5.61
N THR A 641 23.11 59.95 6.06
CA THR A 641 23.04 59.48 7.44
C THR A 641 23.97 58.28 7.65
N VAL A 642 24.82 58.38 8.68
CA VAL A 642 25.80 57.34 9.06
C VAL A 642 25.43 56.70 10.41
N GLU A 643 24.73 57.44 11.27
CA GLU A 643 24.28 56.98 12.58
C GLU A 643 22.81 57.40 12.75
N LEU A 644 21.97 56.45 13.15
CA LEU A 644 20.55 56.67 13.36
C LEU A 644 20.15 56.14 14.74
N ASP A 645 19.69 57.06 15.60
CA ASP A 645 19.13 56.76 16.92
C ASP A 645 17.65 57.18 16.94
N VAL A 646 16.79 56.15 16.93
CA VAL A 646 15.33 56.26 17.06
C VAL A 646 14.82 55.49 18.28
N TYR A 647 15.63 55.46 19.35
CA TYR A 647 15.30 54.83 20.62
C TYR A 647 13.99 55.40 21.23
N LEU A 648 13.10 54.50 21.67
CA LEU A 648 11.89 54.81 22.44
C LEU A 648 11.01 55.88 21.79
N ARG A 649 10.73 55.72 20.49
CA ARG A 649 9.90 56.65 19.70
C ARG A 649 8.48 56.16 19.47
N GLY A 650 8.18 54.90 19.81
CA GLY A 650 6.87 54.30 19.58
C GLY A 650 6.61 54.00 18.10
N ILE A 651 7.68 53.72 17.35
CA ILE A 651 7.63 53.35 15.93
C ILE A 651 7.00 51.96 15.79
N VAL A 652 6.05 51.80 14.87
CA VAL A 652 5.40 50.53 14.57
C VAL A 652 5.70 50.03 13.15
N ASP A 653 6.20 50.89 12.26
CA ASP A 653 6.61 50.54 10.89
C ASP A 653 7.94 51.24 10.53
N MET A 654 8.96 50.44 10.22
CA MET A 654 10.32 50.89 9.89
C MET A 654 10.54 51.11 8.38
N THR A 655 9.50 51.02 7.54
CA THR A 655 9.58 51.25 6.09
C THR A 655 10.32 52.55 5.78
N GLY A 656 11.29 52.46 4.86
CA GLY A 656 12.18 53.54 4.42
C GLY A 656 13.59 53.46 5.01
N ILE A 657 13.83 52.63 6.05
CA ILE A 657 15.17 52.40 6.59
C ILE A 657 16.12 51.77 5.55
N GLU A 658 15.58 51.03 4.59
CA GLU A 658 16.32 50.40 3.49
C GLU A 658 16.98 51.42 2.52
N ALA A 659 16.67 52.71 2.64
CA ALA A 659 17.32 53.78 1.86
C ALA A 659 18.61 54.32 2.51
N PHE A 660 18.94 53.89 3.74
CA PHE A 660 20.07 54.39 4.51
C PHE A 660 21.37 53.59 4.21
N GLU A 661 21.79 53.55 2.94
CA GLU A 661 22.91 52.69 2.48
C GLU A 661 24.26 52.96 3.17
N ASN A 662 24.45 54.16 3.73
CA ASN A 662 25.68 54.55 4.42
C ASN A 662 25.62 54.40 5.94
N LEU A 663 24.57 53.77 6.47
CA LEU A 663 24.37 53.60 7.90
C LEU A 663 25.38 52.60 8.49
N GLU A 664 26.14 53.06 9.49
CA GLU A 664 27.12 52.27 10.23
C GLU A 664 26.61 51.87 11.62
N ILE A 665 25.71 52.67 12.21
CA ILE A 665 25.17 52.46 13.55
C ILE A 665 23.65 52.70 13.53
N LEU A 666 22.89 51.71 14.01
CA LEU A 666 21.44 51.79 14.19
C LEU A 666 21.06 51.45 15.63
N ASP A 667 20.40 52.38 16.32
CA ASP A 667 19.63 52.09 17.53
C ASP A 667 18.14 52.36 17.28
N ALA A 668 17.36 51.29 17.16
CA ALA A 668 15.90 51.32 17.06
C ALA A 668 15.24 50.56 18.22
N SER A 669 15.91 50.49 19.37
CA SER A 669 15.43 49.75 20.53
C SER A 669 14.25 50.44 21.24
N PHE A 670 13.45 49.66 21.95
CA PHE A 670 12.25 50.09 22.70
C PHE A 670 11.16 50.73 21.83
N ASN A 671 10.90 50.13 20.67
CA ASN A 671 9.77 50.49 19.80
C ASN A 671 8.77 49.31 19.74
N ASN A 672 7.90 49.27 18.73
CA ASN A 672 6.76 48.34 18.65
C ASN A 672 6.60 47.68 17.27
N PHE A 673 7.59 47.79 16.38
CA PHE A 673 7.55 47.16 15.05
C PHE A 673 7.85 45.65 15.12
N ASP A 674 7.29 44.89 14.17
CA ASP A 674 7.39 43.43 14.08
C ASP A 674 8.22 42.93 12.88
N ASP A 675 8.66 43.85 12.01
CA ASP A 675 9.57 43.62 10.89
C ASP A 675 10.51 44.81 10.64
N ILE A 676 11.67 44.56 10.03
CA ILE A 676 12.64 45.58 9.60
C ILE A 676 13.52 45.06 8.45
N ASP A 677 13.59 45.83 7.36
CA ASP A 677 14.44 45.52 6.21
C ASP A 677 15.79 46.27 6.27
N LEU A 678 16.86 45.55 6.61
CA LEU A 678 18.23 46.09 6.65
C LEU A 678 19.07 45.71 5.43
N THR A 679 18.46 45.15 4.38
CA THR A 679 19.17 44.52 3.26
C THR A 679 20.15 45.47 2.55
N ASN A 680 19.81 46.74 2.40
CA ASN A 680 20.70 47.73 1.76
C ASN A 680 21.66 48.43 2.73
N CYS A 681 21.52 48.22 4.05
CA CYS A 681 22.35 48.85 5.08
C CYS A 681 23.70 48.12 5.25
N THR A 682 24.42 47.92 4.15
CA THR A 682 25.62 47.05 4.05
C THR A 682 26.80 47.47 4.92
N LYS A 683 26.81 48.72 5.42
CA LYS A 683 27.90 49.28 6.24
C LYS A 683 27.68 49.15 7.74
N LEU A 684 26.58 48.54 8.18
CA LEU A 684 26.26 48.40 9.59
C LEU A 684 27.36 47.64 10.34
N THR A 685 27.85 48.28 11.40
CA THR A 685 28.82 47.72 12.36
C THR A 685 28.20 47.50 13.74
N GLN A 686 27.11 48.20 14.05
CA GLN A 686 26.35 48.07 15.29
C GLN A 686 24.85 48.20 15.03
N VAL A 687 24.08 47.23 15.54
CA VAL A 687 22.62 47.19 15.45
C VAL A 687 22.03 46.88 16.82
N ASN A 688 21.14 47.76 17.30
CA ASN A 688 20.36 47.56 18.52
C ASN A 688 18.86 47.64 18.20
N LEU A 689 18.19 46.50 18.27
CA LEU A 689 16.75 46.31 18.03
C LEU A 689 16.05 45.74 19.28
N THR A 690 16.68 45.88 20.45
CA THR A 690 16.17 45.34 21.72
C THR A 690 14.77 45.87 22.04
N SER A 691 13.88 45.04 22.59
CA SER A 691 12.53 45.43 23.03
C SER A 691 11.65 45.95 21.89
N ASN A 692 11.38 45.07 20.91
CA ASN A 692 10.43 45.27 19.81
C ASN A 692 9.49 44.05 19.71
N ASN A 693 8.79 43.87 18.58
CA ASN A 693 7.89 42.73 18.34
C ASN A 693 8.40 41.79 17.22
N LEU A 694 9.70 41.83 16.89
CA LEU A 694 10.26 41.11 15.74
C LEU A 694 9.99 39.61 15.80
N THR A 695 9.47 39.05 14.71
CA THR A 695 9.25 37.60 14.55
C THR A 695 10.28 36.95 13.64
N SER A 696 10.91 37.75 12.76
CA SER A 696 12.04 37.36 11.93
C SER A 696 13.05 38.51 11.82
N LEU A 697 14.29 38.21 11.47
CA LEU A 697 15.33 39.21 11.20
C LEU A 697 16.34 38.68 10.20
N MET A 698 16.53 39.42 9.10
CA MET A 698 17.48 39.12 8.03
C MET A 698 18.74 39.99 8.15
N LEU A 699 19.92 39.37 8.17
CA LEU A 699 21.23 40.06 8.30
C LEU A 699 22.21 39.68 7.19
N THR A 700 21.72 39.29 6.01
CA THR A 700 22.54 38.72 4.91
C THR A 700 23.57 39.68 4.32
N SER A 701 23.35 40.99 4.43
CA SER A 701 24.19 42.04 3.84
C SER A 701 25.10 42.76 4.83
N THR A 702 25.01 42.46 6.12
CA THR A 702 25.72 43.17 7.21
C THR A 702 26.94 42.40 7.73
N LYS A 703 27.80 41.93 6.82
CA LYS A 703 28.96 41.06 7.14
C LYS A 703 30.02 41.70 8.05
N ASP A 704 30.01 43.03 8.14
CA ASP A 704 30.92 43.82 8.97
C ASP A 704 30.38 44.09 10.40
N LEU A 705 29.24 43.49 10.77
CA LEU A 705 28.63 43.68 12.08
C LEU A 705 29.55 43.20 13.21
N THR A 706 29.76 44.07 14.20
CA THR A 706 30.56 43.79 15.40
C THR A 706 29.70 43.70 16.66
N GLN A 707 28.54 44.36 16.67
CA GLN A 707 27.61 44.35 17.80
C GLN A 707 26.17 44.14 17.33
N LEU A 708 25.50 43.17 17.94
CA LEU A 708 24.12 42.80 17.65
C LEU A 708 23.34 42.66 18.96
N TYR A 709 22.34 43.52 19.16
CA TYR A 709 21.44 43.45 20.31
C TYR A 709 20.00 43.32 19.82
N VAL A 710 19.40 42.14 20.00
CA VAL A 710 18.03 41.83 19.53
C VAL A 710 17.19 41.20 20.65
N GLY A 711 17.58 41.41 21.90
CA GLY A 711 16.85 40.86 23.04
C GLY A 711 15.43 41.42 23.20
N ILE A 712 14.55 40.71 23.91
CA ILE A 712 13.15 41.09 24.16
C ILE A 712 12.41 41.28 22.83
N ASN A 713 12.30 40.19 22.06
CA ASN A 713 11.55 40.11 20.79
C ASN A 713 10.82 38.75 20.74
N ASN A 714 10.27 38.38 19.57
CA ASN A 714 9.56 37.12 19.34
C ASN A 714 10.28 36.22 18.31
N LEU A 715 11.60 36.33 18.18
CA LEU A 715 12.38 35.60 17.18
C LEU A 715 12.47 34.11 17.54
N THR A 716 12.28 33.23 16.55
CA THR A 716 12.41 31.76 16.71
C THR A 716 13.68 31.20 16.10
N SER A 717 14.30 31.92 15.15
CA SER A 717 15.55 31.55 14.50
C SER A 717 16.33 32.80 14.09
N LEU A 718 17.67 32.68 14.01
CA LEU A 718 18.56 33.74 13.57
C LEU A 718 19.85 33.10 13.02
N ASN A 719 20.18 33.40 11.76
CA ASN A 719 21.41 32.88 11.15
C ASN A 719 22.61 33.78 11.50
N LEU A 720 23.62 33.20 12.15
CA LEU A 720 24.86 33.87 12.56
C LEU A 720 26.10 33.44 11.74
N GLU A 721 25.95 32.52 10.79
CA GLU A 721 27.06 31.82 10.12
C GLU A 721 28.05 32.75 9.42
N GLU A 722 27.54 33.79 8.72
CA GLU A 722 28.36 34.75 7.98
C GLU A 722 28.87 35.93 8.84
N LEU A 723 28.39 36.09 10.08
CA LEU A 723 28.64 37.27 10.93
C LEU A 723 29.91 37.13 11.80
N LYS A 724 31.03 36.74 11.19
CA LYS A 724 32.30 36.37 11.87
C LYS A 724 33.01 37.52 12.61
N ASN A 725 32.53 38.75 12.45
CA ASN A 725 33.12 39.93 13.08
C ASN A 725 32.47 40.29 14.42
N LEU A 726 31.41 39.57 14.84
CA LEU A 726 30.68 39.83 16.07
C LEU A 726 31.59 39.67 17.31
N THR A 727 31.61 40.71 18.14
CA THR A 727 32.25 40.71 19.46
C THR A 727 31.22 40.72 20.58
N ASN A 728 30.04 41.32 20.36
CA ASN A 728 28.99 41.45 21.36
C ASN A 728 27.65 41.04 20.77
N VAL A 729 27.03 40.03 21.38
CA VAL A 729 25.73 39.51 20.96
C VAL A 729 24.80 39.40 22.16
N ASP A 730 23.59 39.93 22.03
CA ASP A 730 22.50 39.80 23.01
C ASP A 730 21.22 39.34 22.31
N LEU A 731 20.79 38.12 22.65
CA LEU A 731 19.63 37.40 22.13
C LEU A 731 18.60 37.11 23.23
N ASP A 732 18.72 37.73 24.42
CA ASP A 732 17.91 37.39 25.59
C ASP A 732 16.41 37.58 25.35
N PHE A 733 15.56 36.82 26.01
CA PHE A 733 14.09 36.99 25.93
C PHE A 733 13.55 36.94 24.49
N ASN A 734 13.80 35.81 23.81
CA ASN A 734 13.23 35.45 22.51
C ASN A 734 12.63 34.03 22.61
N ASN A 735 12.33 33.40 21.47
CA ASN A 735 11.78 32.05 21.37
C ASN A 735 12.72 31.08 20.61
N PHE A 736 14.05 31.27 20.68
CA PHE A 736 15.00 30.38 20.01
C PHE A 736 14.98 28.97 20.61
N THR A 737 14.95 27.93 19.78
CA THR A 737 15.07 26.52 20.19
C THR A 737 16.46 25.94 19.99
N ASN A 738 17.24 26.53 19.09
CA ASN A 738 18.66 26.27 18.91
C ASN A 738 19.35 27.57 18.45
N ILE A 739 20.64 27.70 18.74
CA ILE A 739 21.52 28.75 18.19
C ILE A 739 22.90 28.14 17.97
N ASP A 740 23.49 28.41 16.81
CA ASP A 740 24.88 28.07 16.49
C ASP A 740 25.77 29.32 16.49
N ALA A 741 26.69 29.39 17.45
CA ALA A 741 27.70 30.43 17.59
C ALA A 741 29.12 29.92 17.29
N SER A 742 29.28 28.72 16.72
CA SER A 742 30.57 28.09 16.42
C SER A 742 31.45 28.89 15.45
N ASN A 743 30.85 29.71 14.59
CA ASN A 743 31.61 30.56 13.65
C ASN A 743 32.05 31.92 14.24
N LEU A 744 31.72 32.20 15.50
CA LEU A 744 31.92 33.51 16.13
C LEU A 744 33.22 33.55 16.98
N ASP A 745 34.36 33.46 16.32
CA ASP A 745 35.70 33.35 16.93
C ASP A 745 36.23 34.63 17.60
N LYS A 746 35.48 35.74 17.54
CA LYS A 746 35.83 37.04 18.13
C LYS A 746 34.95 37.45 19.31
N LEU A 747 34.04 36.59 19.77
CA LEU A 747 33.12 36.91 20.85
C LEU A 747 33.84 37.33 22.15
N VAL A 748 33.33 38.40 22.74
CA VAL A 748 33.66 38.91 24.07
C VAL A 748 32.45 38.78 25.00
N GLN A 749 31.25 38.98 24.45
CA GLN A 749 29.97 38.82 25.12
C GLN A 749 28.97 38.04 24.26
N PHE A 750 28.28 37.09 24.89
CA PHE A 750 27.19 36.32 24.27
C PHE A 750 26.10 36.01 25.30
N VAL A 751 24.95 36.66 25.18
CA VAL A 751 23.82 36.50 26.10
C VAL A 751 22.64 35.90 25.32
N VAL A 752 22.11 34.76 25.77
CA VAL A 752 21.01 34.01 25.17
C VAL A 752 20.09 33.40 26.24
N ALA A 753 19.92 34.13 27.33
CA ALA A 753 19.07 33.77 28.45
C ALA A 753 17.58 33.92 28.13
N ASN A 754 16.73 33.20 28.86
CA ASN A 754 15.26 33.27 28.77
C ASN A 754 14.74 33.01 27.34
N ASN A 755 15.16 31.90 26.75
CA ASN A 755 14.70 31.39 25.45
C ASN A 755 14.07 29.99 25.64
N ALA A 756 13.82 29.27 24.55
CA ALA A 756 13.33 27.90 24.53
C ALA A 756 14.40 26.91 24.04
N LEU A 757 15.69 27.22 24.28
CA LEU A 757 16.79 26.44 23.71
C LEU A 757 16.75 25.00 24.23
N GLN A 758 16.96 24.05 23.33
CA GLN A 758 17.20 22.65 23.64
C GLN A 758 18.71 22.34 23.56
N THR A 759 19.38 22.97 22.59
CA THR A 759 20.81 22.88 22.35
C THR A 759 21.42 24.26 22.07
N LEU A 760 22.72 24.39 22.33
CA LEU A 760 23.50 25.60 22.04
C LEU A 760 24.91 25.19 21.61
N ASN A 761 25.35 25.61 20.42
CA ASN A 761 26.71 25.37 19.96
C ASN A 761 27.59 26.60 20.17
N MET A 762 28.54 26.51 21.10
CA MET A 762 29.53 27.54 21.41
C MET A 762 30.95 27.09 21.01
N GLN A 763 31.14 26.08 20.16
CA GLN A 763 32.46 25.58 19.76
C GLN A 763 33.17 26.50 18.75
N ASN A 764 33.56 27.69 19.21
CA ASN A 764 34.10 28.76 18.38
C ASN A 764 35.61 28.96 18.48
N GLY A 765 36.31 28.07 19.16
CA GLY A 765 37.74 28.17 19.43
C GLY A 765 38.11 29.35 20.35
N ASN A 766 37.14 30.07 20.90
CA ASN A 766 37.31 31.34 21.59
C ASN A 766 36.62 31.38 22.97
N ASN A 767 36.15 30.25 23.51
CA ASN A 767 35.42 30.19 24.78
C ASN A 767 36.14 30.88 25.96
N GLN A 768 37.49 30.89 25.97
CA GLN A 768 38.29 31.53 27.02
C GLN A 768 38.28 33.06 26.98
N GLN A 769 37.94 33.69 25.85
CA GLN A 769 37.88 35.16 25.73
C GLN A 769 36.46 35.70 25.92
N VAL A 770 35.45 34.83 25.99
CA VAL A 770 34.06 35.22 26.30
C VAL A 770 33.93 35.48 27.79
N ILE A 771 33.99 36.77 28.16
CA ILE A 771 33.97 37.22 29.56
C ILE A 771 32.56 37.45 30.11
N ASN A 772 31.55 37.56 29.24
CA ASN A 772 30.15 37.68 29.63
C ASN A 772 29.31 36.67 28.84
N PHE A 773 28.95 35.57 29.49
CA PHE A 773 28.11 34.53 28.91
C PHE A 773 26.95 34.20 29.84
N SER A 774 25.74 34.16 29.31
CA SER A 774 24.57 33.66 30.03
C SER A 774 23.62 32.93 29.08
N SER A 775 23.30 31.68 29.42
CA SER A 775 22.27 30.88 28.77
C SER A 775 21.18 30.44 29.77
N ALA A 776 21.05 31.15 30.91
CA ALA A 776 20.10 30.78 31.96
C ALA A 776 18.64 31.05 31.58
N GLY A 777 17.70 30.34 32.20
CA GLY A 777 16.28 30.48 31.90
C GLY A 777 15.85 29.76 30.62
N ASN A 778 16.59 28.73 30.19
CA ASN A 778 16.22 27.82 29.11
C ASN A 778 15.84 26.45 29.70
N PRO A 779 14.55 26.16 29.94
CA PRO A 779 14.11 24.98 30.68
C PRO A 779 14.51 23.65 30.04
N ASP A 780 14.55 23.61 28.71
CA ASP A 780 14.79 22.39 27.93
C ASP A 780 16.25 22.28 27.45
N LEU A 781 17.10 23.27 27.79
CA LEU A 781 18.51 23.28 27.36
C LEU A 781 19.28 22.24 28.16
N PHE A 782 19.56 21.08 27.56
CA PHE A 782 20.28 20.00 28.24
C PHE A 782 21.76 19.94 27.85
N CYS A 783 22.14 20.49 26.69
CA CYS A 783 23.50 20.41 26.14
C CYS A 783 23.99 21.75 25.58
N ILE A 784 25.19 22.15 26.00
CA ILE A 784 25.93 23.30 25.47
C ILE A 784 27.27 22.77 24.94
N ALA A 785 27.41 22.68 23.62
CA ALA A 785 28.67 22.27 23.00
C ALA A 785 29.71 23.40 23.16
N VAL A 786 30.89 23.06 23.66
CA VAL A 786 31.96 24.00 24.02
C VAL A 786 33.32 23.47 23.56
N ASP A 787 34.30 24.35 23.42
CA ASP A 787 35.64 24.00 22.90
C ASP A 787 36.36 22.96 23.76
N ASP A 788 36.20 23.07 25.10
CA ASP A 788 36.69 22.12 26.09
C ASP A 788 35.84 22.19 27.36
N ALA A 789 34.93 21.23 27.52
CA ALA A 789 34.02 21.08 28.66
C ALA A 789 34.74 20.92 30.01
N ASN A 790 36.03 20.58 30.02
CA ASN A 790 36.83 20.53 31.25
C ASN A 790 37.48 21.88 31.59
N ASN A 791 37.40 22.86 30.70
CA ASN A 791 38.07 24.15 30.81
C ASN A 791 37.13 25.30 30.41
N ILE A 792 36.08 25.53 31.20
CA ILE A 792 35.09 26.60 30.98
C ILE A 792 35.31 27.75 31.96
N PRO A 793 35.19 29.03 31.53
CA PRO A 793 35.28 30.16 32.45
C PRO A 793 34.27 30.07 33.60
N SER A 794 34.71 30.36 34.83
CA SER A 794 33.89 30.19 36.04
C SER A 794 32.66 31.09 36.11
N ASP A 795 32.66 32.16 35.33
CA ASP A 795 31.66 33.23 35.40
C ASP A 795 30.55 33.04 34.36
N TRP A 796 30.61 31.96 33.56
CA TRP A 796 29.54 31.57 32.64
C TRP A 796 28.30 31.12 33.42
N ILE A 797 27.14 31.68 33.06
CA ILE A 797 25.86 31.39 33.73
C ILE A 797 25.03 30.47 32.83
N LYS A 798 24.50 29.39 33.40
CA LYS A 798 23.59 28.43 32.74
C LYS A 798 22.59 27.86 33.75
N ASP A 799 21.57 27.17 33.27
CA ASP A 799 20.67 26.42 34.16
C ASP A 799 21.37 25.23 34.84
N PRO A 800 20.89 24.79 36.03
CA PRO A 800 21.53 23.71 36.77
C PRO A 800 21.56 22.35 36.04
N TRP A 801 20.60 22.08 35.16
CA TRP A 801 20.47 20.80 34.43
C TRP A 801 21.23 20.76 33.10
N SER A 802 21.56 21.91 32.50
CA SER A 802 22.33 21.96 31.26
C SER A 802 23.77 21.47 31.48
N ASN A 803 24.32 20.68 30.57
CA ASN A 803 25.69 20.19 30.64
C ASN A 803 26.56 20.77 29.52
N TYR A 804 27.85 20.97 29.82
CA TYR A 804 28.84 21.30 28.80
C TYR A 804 29.32 20.01 28.12
N SER A 805 29.38 20.01 26.79
CA SER A 805 29.82 18.87 25.98
C SER A 805 31.00 19.24 25.10
N ASN A 806 31.90 18.29 24.86
CA ASN A 806 32.94 18.40 23.84
C ASN A 806 32.44 17.98 22.44
N ASN A 807 31.25 17.37 22.35
CA ASN A 807 30.66 16.94 21.09
C ASN A 807 29.76 18.06 20.52
N VAL A 808 29.80 18.23 19.19
CA VAL A 808 28.86 19.07 18.43
C VAL A 808 27.44 18.52 18.55
N ASP A 809 27.32 17.19 18.57
CA ASP A 809 26.02 16.53 18.55
C ASP A 809 25.42 16.45 19.96
N CYS A 810 24.35 17.20 20.12
CA CYS A 810 23.67 17.49 21.36
C CYS A 810 22.17 17.16 21.24
N ILE A 811 21.69 16.50 20.18
CA ILE A 811 20.27 16.21 19.97
C ILE A 811 20.05 14.70 20.15
N SER A 812 18.97 14.29 20.82
CA SER A 812 18.62 12.87 20.91
C SER A 812 17.93 12.40 19.62
N PRO A 813 18.11 11.13 19.21
CA PRO A 813 17.40 10.55 18.08
C PRO A 813 15.87 10.67 18.19
N THR A 814 15.21 10.91 17.07
CA THR A 814 13.76 10.79 16.95
C THR A 814 13.38 9.33 16.73
N ILE A 815 12.54 8.78 17.61
CA ILE A 815 12.11 7.38 17.54
C ILE A 815 10.83 7.24 16.73
N VAL A 816 10.85 6.37 15.73
CA VAL A 816 9.66 5.89 15.03
C VAL A 816 9.60 4.38 15.24
N ALA A 817 8.66 3.91 16.06
CA ALA A 817 8.60 2.53 16.47
C ALA A 817 7.38 1.79 15.89
N GLN A 818 7.49 0.46 15.74
CA GLN A 818 6.41 -0.42 15.29
C GLN A 818 6.14 -1.56 16.27
N ASP A 819 4.92 -2.11 16.20
CA ASP A 819 4.52 -3.28 16.96
C ASP A 819 5.03 -4.56 16.28
N VAL A 820 5.44 -5.55 17.08
CA VAL A 820 6.03 -6.82 16.59
C VAL A 820 5.15 -8.00 17.01
N THR A 821 5.06 -9.04 16.17
CA THR A 821 4.45 -10.33 16.52
C THR A 821 5.48 -11.44 16.36
N VAL A 822 5.64 -12.29 17.38
CA VAL A 822 6.60 -13.41 17.38
C VAL A 822 5.92 -14.72 17.76
N TYR A 823 6.36 -15.82 17.13
CA TYR A 823 5.83 -17.16 17.34
C TYR A 823 6.82 -18.00 18.17
N LEU A 824 6.32 -18.72 19.17
CA LEU A 824 7.13 -19.60 20.00
C LEU A 824 7.59 -20.84 19.23
N ASP A 825 8.83 -21.25 19.45
CA ASP A 825 9.41 -22.42 18.79
C ASP A 825 8.97 -23.75 19.45
N ASN A 826 9.50 -24.88 18.96
CA ASN A 826 9.22 -26.22 19.48
C ASN A 826 9.62 -26.44 20.95
N LYS A 827 10.35 -25.50 21.57
CA LYS A 827 10.69 -25.51 23.00
C LYS A 827 9.86 -24.52 23.81
N GLY A 828 9.02 -23.72 23.14
CA GLY A 828 8.23 -22.69 23.77
C GLY A 828 9.03 -21.40 24.01
N GLU A 829 10.08 -21.15 23.21
CA GLU A 829 10.95 -19.98 23.32
C GLU A 829 10.90 -19.14 22.02
N ALA A 830 11.02 -17.83 22.13
CA ALA A 830 11.18 -16.90 21.01
C ALA A 830 12.13 -15.76 21.38
N THR A 831 12.88 -15.26 20.39
CA THR A 831 13.75 -14.10 20.56
C THR A 831 13.50 -13.11 19.43
N VAL A 832 13.49 -11.83 19.74
CA VAL A 832 13.38 -10.71 18.79
C VAL A 832 14.68 -9.91 18.77
N ASN A 833 14.92 -9.16 17.70
CA ASN A 833 15.98 -8.14 17.66
C ASN A 833 15.41 -6.77 18.02
N ALA A 834 16.23 -5.91 18.61
CA ALA A 834 15.79 -4.54 18.92
C ALA A 834 15.43 -3.74 17.66
N GLU A 835 16.09 -4.02 16.54
CA GLU A 835 15.84 -3.44 15.22
C GLU A 835 14.45 -3.78 14.67
N ASP A 836 13.85 -4.91 15.09
CA ASP A 836 12.52 -5.32 14.60
C ASP A 836 11.41 -4.33 15.04
N PHE A 837 11.67 -3.56 16.11
CA PHE A 837 10.75 -2.55 16.63
C PHE A 837 10.94 -1.17 16.01
N ASP A 838 11.96 -0.98 15.16
CA ASP A 838 12.19 0.28 14.47
C ASP A 838 11.34 0.38 13.19
N ASN A 839 10.85 1.58 12.92
CA ASN A 839 10.11 1.93 11.71
C ASN A 839 10.60 3.26 11.12
N GLY A 840 11.93 3.45 11.12
CA GLY A 840 12.59 4.62 10.58
C GLY A 840 12.96 5.67 11.62
N SER A 841 13.49 5.26 12.78
CA SER A 841 14.11 6.22 13.70
C SER A 841 15.29 6.92 13.03
N ALA A 842 15.44 8.22 13.29
CA ALA A 842 16.43 9.06 12.65
C ALA A 842 17.06 10.01 13.67
N ASP A 843 18.26 10.48 13.37
CA ASP A 843 18.95 11.50 14.14
C ASP A 843 19.42 12.62 13.21
N ASN A 844 19.67 13.80 13.77
CA ASN A 844 20.07 14.98 12.99
C ASN A 844 21.51 14.88 12.46
N ILE A 845 22.38 14.13 13.13
CA ILE A 845 23.80 13.97 12.76
C ILE A 845 24.13 12.50 12.52
N THR A 846 23.71 11.61 13.41
CA THR A 846 24.00 10.19 13.29
C THR A 846 23.16 9.57 12.17
N LEU A 847 23.84 9.03 11.16
CA LEU A 847 23.19 8.30 10.08
C LEU A 847 22.39 7.12 10.63
N ALA A 848 21.24 6.81 10.02
CA ALA A 848 20.34 5.76 10.49
C ALA A 848 21.05 4.40 10.67
N GLU A 849 22.00 4.05 9.80
CA GLU A 849 22.79 2.82 9.88
C GLU A 849 23.72 2.73 11.10
N ASN A 850 24.01 3.87 11.74
CA ASN A 850 24.88 3.97 12.91
C ASN A 850 24.10 4.16 14.22
N LEU A 851 22.77 4.23 14.16
CA LEU A 851 21.93 4.24 15.36
C LEU A 851 22.00 2.89 16.07
N LEU A 852 22.16 2.94 17.39
CA LEU A 852 22.21 1.77 18.25
C LEU A 852 20.83 1.53 18.87
N PHE A 853 20.20 0.42 18.48
CA PHE A 853 18.91 -0.02 18.99
C PHE A 853 19.06 -0.99 20.15
N SER A 854 18.27 -0.81 21.20
CA SER A 854 18.16 -1.77 22.29
C SER A 854 16.74 -1.81 22.85
N VAL A 855 16.30 -2.97 23.30
CA VAL A 855 15.04 -3.13 24.03
C VAL A 855 15.31 -3.72 25.41
N ASN A 856 14.38 -3.48 26.34
CA ASN A 856 14.47 -3.97 27.72
C ASN A 856 14.27 -5.49 27.86
N ILE A 857 13.64 -6.16 26.89
CA ILE A 857 13.35 -7.60 26.88
C ILE A 857 13.47 -8.11 25.43
N LEU A 858 14.27 -9.16 25.21
CA LEU A 858 14.49 -9.77 23.89
C LEU A 858 13.97 -11.21 23.80
N ASP A 859 13.89 -11.91 24.94
CA ASP A 859 13.52 -13.32 25.02
C ASP A 859 12.13 -13.49 25.63
N PHE A 860 11.34 -14.33 25.00
CA PHE A 860 9.96 -14.63 25.35
C PHE A 860 9.77 -16.14 25.45
N ASP A 861 8.89 -16.56 26.35
CA ASP A 861 8.52 -17.96 26.53
C ASP A 861 7.01 -18.13 26.66
N CYS A 862 6.55 -19.36 26.89
CA CYS A 862 5.13 -19.66 27.06
C CYS A 862 4.42 -18.86 28.18
N SER A 863 5.14 -18.25 29.12
CA SER A 863 4.55 -17.35 30.12
C SER A 863 4.13 -16.00 29.55
N ASN A 864 4.60 -15.65 28.35
CA ASN A 864 4.32 -14.40 27.64
C ASN A 864 3.11 -14.48 26.70
N LEU A 865 2.45 -15.64 26.60
CA LEU A 865 1.25 -15.82 25.79
C LEU A 865 0.06 -15.03 26.35
N ASN A 866 -0.73 -14.43 25.47
CA ASN A 866 -1.99 -13.74 25.79
C ASN A 866 -1.87 -12.61 26.83
N ILE A 867 -0.67 -12.04 27.01
CA ILE A 867 -0.42 -10.87 27.86
C ILE A 867 0.23 -9.74 27.04
N THR A 868 0.01 -8.49 27.44
CA THR A 868 0.74 -7.35 26.88
C THR A 868 2.16 -7.33 27.45
N ASN A 869 3.15 -7.54 26.59
CA ASN A 869 4.56 -7.44 26.97
C ASN A 869 5.00 -5.96 26.89
N ASN A 870 5.40 -5.38 28.01
CA ASN A 870 5.83 -3.98 28.09
C ASN A 870 7.27 -3.83 27.58
N VAL A 871 7.44 -3.81 26.26
CA VAL A 871 8.72 -3.59 25.60
C VAL A 871 8.96 -2.08 25.44
N GLU A 872 10.19 -1.63 25.74
CA GLU A 872 10.63 -0.23 25.58
C GLU A 872 11.84 -0.20 24.65
N LEU A 873 11.66 0.38 23.45
CA LEU A 873 12.72 0.63 22.50
C LEU A 873 13.54 1.84 22.93
N THR A 874 14.86 1.68 22.99
CA THR A 874 15.85 2.73 23.24
C THR A 874 16.73 2.87 22.00
N VAL A 875 16.78 4.08 21.44
CA VAL A 875 17.63 4.42 20.29
C VAL A 875 18.70 5.39 20.76
N THR A 876 19.96 5.07 20.49
CA THR A 876 21.14 5.86 20.89
C THR A 876 21.96 6.23 19.67
N ASP A 877 22.39 7.49 19.58
CA ASP A 877 23.25 7.99 18.51
C ASP A 877 24.75 7.71 18.76
N GLU A 878 25.63 8.11 17.82
CA GLU A 878 27.09 7.99 17.98
C GLU A 878 27.64 8.94 19.06
N ALA A 879 26.92 10.01 19.35
CA ALA A 879 27.26 11.00 20.36
C ALA A 879 26.94 10.56 21.80
N GLY A 880 26.13 9.51 21.96
CA GLY A 880 25.62 8.99 23.21
C GLY A 880 24.31 9.61 23.70
N ASN A 881 23.63 10.46 22.90
CA ASN A 881 22.27 10.89 23.21
C ASN A 881 21.30 9.75 22.89
N PHE A 882 20.19 9.68 23.62
CA PHE A 882 19.22 8.60 23.47
C PHE A 882 17.79 9.05 23.70
N SER A 883 16.86 8.32 23.09
CA SER A 883 15.42 8.45 23.25
C SER A 883 14.81 7.09 23.63
N LYS A 884 13.58 7.09 24.14
CA LYS A 884 12.84 5.88 24.52
C LYS A 884 11.37 5.92 24.09
N ALA A 885 10.84 4.81 23.60
CA ALA A 885 9.42 4.68 23.24
C ALA A 885 8.84 3.30 23.66
N PRO A 886 7.61 3.25 24.20
CA PRO A 886 6.92 2.00 24.44
C PRO A 886 6.41 1.40 23.11
N VAL A 887 6.50 0.07 22.97
CA VAL A 887 6.03 -0.70 21.80
C VAL A 887 5.27 -1.95 22.24
N ASN A 888 4.29 -2.39 21.45
CA ASN A 888 3.58 -3.63 21.76
C ASN A 888 4.29 -4.83 21.09
N LEU A 889 4.42 -5.92 21.85
CA LEU A 889 4.82 -7.23 21.32
C LEU A 889 3.76 -8.28 21.62
N PHE A 890 3.30 -8.95 20.57
CA PHE A 890 2.38 -10.08 20.63
C PHE A 890 3.15 -11.40 20.52
N VAL A 891 3.04 -12.26 21.53
CA VAL A 891 3.62 -13.61 21.51
C VAL A 891 2.49 -14.61 21.25
N LEU A 892 2.64 -15.42 20.20
CA LEU A 892 1.67 -16.41 19.75
C LEU A 892 2.28 -17.82 19.73
N ASP A 893 1.42 -18.83 19.83
CA ASP A 893 1.79 -20.24 19.73
C ASP A 893 0.77 -20.99 18.87
N ASP A 894 1.24 -21.48 17.73
CA ASP A 894 0.46 -22.16 16.69
C ASP A 894 0.82 -23.65 16.56
N ILE A 895 1.65 -24.17 17.47
CA ILE A 895 2.08 -25.56 17.48
C ILE A 895 0.96 -26.41 18.09
N LEU A 896 0.48 -27.40 17.33
CA LEU A 896 -0.55 -28.33 17.84
C LEU A 896 0.03 -29.26 18.92
N PRO A 897 -0.73 -29.59 19.99
CA PRO A 897 -0.30 -30.57 20.97
C PRO A 897 -0.23 -31.97 20.35
N THR A 898 0.51 -32.87 20.98
CA THR A 898 0.48 -34.31 20.67
C THR A 898 -0.23 -35.05 21.78
N VAL A 899 -1.16 -35.94 21.43
CA VAL A 899 -1.89 -36.77 22.40
C VAL A 899 -1.86 -38.24 21.98
N SER A 900 -1.73 -39.12 22.97
CA SER A 900 -1.88 -40.55 22.78
C SER A 900 -2.82 -41.10 23.87
N ALA A 901 -3.85 -41.81 23.43
CA ALA A 901 -4.75 -42.54 24.27
C ALA A 901 -4.22 -43.96 24.55
N LYS A 902 -4.68 -44.55 25.66
CA LYS A 902 -4.50 -45.98 25.92
C LYS A 902 -5.31 -46.73 24.87
N PRO A 903 -4.78 -47.81 24.27
CA PRO A 903 -5.53 -48.54 23.23
C PRO A 903 -6.82 -49.15 23.77
N THR A 904 -6.83 -49.57 25.04
CA THR A 904 -8.00 -50.13 25.71
C THR A 904 -8.07 -49.67 27.17
N PHE A 905 -9.28 -49.42 27.68
CA PHE A 905 -9.55 -49.15 29.09
C PHE A 905 -10.81 -49.88 29.55
N THR A 906 -10.73 -50.60 30.66
CA THR A 906 -11.90 -51.29 31.24
C THR A 906 -12.38 -50.54 32.47
N ALA A 907 -13.63 -50.12 32.45
CA ALA A 907 -14.30 -49.46 33.55
C ALA A 907 -15.41 -50.34 34.12
N ASP A 908 -15.50 -50.37 35.44
CA ASP A 908 -16.46 -51.19 36.17
C ASP A 908 -17.50 -50.31 36.85
N LEU A 909 -18.78 -50.58 36.57
CA LEU A 909 -19.89 -49.90 37.22
C LEU A 909 -19.93 -50.18 38.72
N ASN A 910 -19.39 -51.30 39.20
CA ASN A 910 -19.40 -51.71 40.60
C ASN A 910 -20.81 -51.63 41.23
N GLY A 911 -21.85 -51.99 40.46
CA GLY A 911 -23.27 -51.89 40.86
C GLY A 911 -23.93 -50.52 40.66
N MET A 912 -23.24 -49.49 40.13
CA MET A 912 -23.84 -48.19 39.79
C MET A 912 -24.57 -48.20 38.44
N SER A 913 -25.52 -47.28 38.21
CA SER A 913 -26.30 -47.20 36.96
C SER A 913 -25.66 -46.39 35.83
N VAL A 914 -24.63 -45.58 36.13
CA VAL A 914 -23.90 -44.73 35.18
C VAL A 914 -22.40 -44.77 35.54
N TYR A 915 -21.55 -44.84 34.52
CA TYR A 915 -20.11 -44.58 34.64
C TYR A 915 -19.77 -43.27 33.90
N GLU A 916 -19.10 -42.34 34.59
CA GLU A 916 -18.58 -41.11 34.00
C GLU A 916 -17.07 -41.25 33.82
N LEU A 917 -16.61 -41.18 32.58
CA LEU A 917 -15.21 -41.40 32.24
C LEU A 917 -14.41 -40.13 32.45
N ASN A 918 -13.39 -40.21 33.31
CA ASN A 918 -12.41 -39.15 33.43
C ASN A 918 -11.46 -39.22 32.22
N PRO A 919 -11.26 -38.13 31.45
CA PRO A 919 -10.30 -38.09 30.34
C PRO A 919 -8.91 -38.65 30.68
N LEU A 920 -8.44 -38.42 31.91
CA LEU A 920 -7.14 -38.90 32.38
C LEU A 920 -7.07 -40.43 32.52
N ASP A 921 -8.21 -41.12 32.63
CA ASP A 921 -8.25 -42.57 32.74
C ASP A 921 -7.83 -43.25 31.44
N ILE A 922 -8.11 -42.63 30.28
CA ILE A 922 -7.69 -43.13 28.97
C ILE A 922 -6.46 -42.41 28.40
N LEU A 923 -5.98 -41.35 29.03
CA LEU A 923 -4.74 -40.68 28.61
C LEU A 923 -3.52 -41.57 28.84
N LYS A 924 -2.71 -41.80 27.79
CA LYS A 924 -1.42 -42.49 27.87
C LYS A 924 -0.26 -41.49 27.95
N SER A 925 -0.23 -40.51 27.06
CA SER A 925 0.76 -39.43 27.07
C SER A 925 0.25 -38.24 26.29
N SER A 926 0.71 -37.05 26.64
CA SER A 926 0.46 -35.84 25.88
C SER A 926 1.66 -34.90 26.05
N GLN A 927 2.04 -34.19 24.99
CA GLN A 927 3.16 -33.26 24.99
C GLN A 927 2.85 -32.07 24.09
N ASP A 928 3.33 -30.91 24.50
CA ASP A 928 3.18 -29.66 23.80
C ASP A 928 4.33 -28.72 24.21
N ASN A 929 4.71 -27.77 23.36
CA ASN A 929 5.75 -26.77 23.64
C ASN A 929 5.33 -25.82 24.77
N CYS A 930 4.04 -25.49 24.90
CA CYS A 930 3.48 -24.59 25.91
C CYS A 930 2.49 -25.21 26.89
N SER A 931 2.59 -26.54 27.02
CA SER A 931 1.80 -27.40 27.92
C SER A 931 0.34 -27.55 27.51
N VAL A 932 -0.10 -28.81 27.53
CA VAL A 932 -1.53 -29.14 27.42
C VAL A 932 -2.24 -28.81 28.71
N VAL A 933 -3.24 -27.93 28.65
CA VAL A 933 -3.94 -27.41 29.84
C VAL A 933 -5.28 -28.09 30.09
N ASP A 934 -5.88 -28.72 29.07
CA ASP A 934 -7.16 -29.41 29.23
C ASP A 934 -7.26 -30.70 28.40
N TYR A 935 -8.08 -31.63 28.88
CA TYR A 935 -8.43 -32.87 28.20
C TYR A 935 -9.93 -33.10 28.24
N THR A 936 -10.51 -33.44 27.09
CA THR A 936 -11.93 -33.78 26.99
C THR A 936 -12.12 -35.15 26.36
N VAL A 937 -13.23 -35.83 26.68
CA VAL A 937 -13.58 -37.12 26.07
C VAL A 937 -15.01 -37.14 25.56
N ASN A 938 -15.21 -37.78 24.42
CA ASN A 938 -16.51 -37.99 23.82
C ASN A 938 -16.65 -39.43 23.31
N PRO A 939 -17.66 -40.21 23.76
CA PRO A 939 -18.66 -39.89 24.78
C PRO A 939 -18.10 -39.89 26.21
N THR A 940 -18.68 -39.06 27.10
CA THR A 940 -18.22 -38.89 28.51
C THR A 940 -18.95 -39.80 29.51
N THR A 941 -20.16 -40.26 29.21
CA THR A 941 -21.00 -41.05 30.13
C THR A 941 -21.53 -42.33 29.51
N PHE A 942 -21.58 -43.40 30.29
CA PHE A 942 -21.97 -44.73 29.85
C PHE A 942 -23.02 -45.33 30.81
N THR A 943 -24.14 -45.80 30.25
CA THR A 943 -25.29 -46.34 31.02
C THR A 943 -25.62 -47.79 30.68
N THR A 944 -24.91 -48.37 29.71
CA THR A 944 -25.09 -49.75 29.27
C THR A 944 -23.74 -50.44 29.17
N LEU A 945 -23.71 -51.75 29.43
CA LEU A 945 -22.51 -52.58 29.27
C LEU A 945 -22.15 -52.72 27.79
N GLY A 946 -20.86 -52.68 27.47
CA GLY A 946 -20.39 -52.78 26.09
C GLY A 946 -19.00 -52.18 25.87
N ILE A 947 -18.49 -52.31 24.65
CA ILE A 947 -17.25 -51.67 24.20
C ILE A 947 -17.63 -50.43 23.38
N TYR A 948 -17.01 -49.30 23.71
CA TYR A 948 -17.24 -48.00 23.10
C TYR A 948 -15.94 -47.43 22.57
N GLU A 949 -15.98 -46.83 21.38
CA GLU A 949 -14.87 -46.01 20.91
C GLU A 949 -15.03 -44.61 21.51
N VAL A 950 -14.00 -44.14 22.21
CA VAL A 950 -13.98 -42.83 22.87
C VAL A 950 -12.86 -41.99 22.30
N THR A 951 -13.19 -40.78 21.85
CA THR A 951 -12.22 -39.78 21.39
C THR A 951 -11.71 -38.97 22.57
N LEU A 952 -10.39 -38.95 22.76
CA LEU A 952 -9.67 -38.09 23.70
C LEU A 952 -9.14 -36.88 22.94
N THR A 953 -9.52 -35.67 23.36
CA THR A 953 -8.99 -34.40 22.81
C THR A 953 -8.08 -33.75 23.84
N ALA A 954 -6.86 -33.41 23.46
CA ALA A 954 -5.96 -32.54 24.21
C ALA A 954 -6.07 -31.10 23.69
N ILE A 955 -6.09 -30.12 24.61
CA ILE A 955 -6.16 -28.69 24.32
C ILE A 955 -5.00 -27.99 25.04
N ASP A 956 -4.18 -27.25 24.31
CA ASP A 956 -3.08 -26.46 24.90
C ASP A 956 -3.53 -25.08 25.42
N GLY A 957 -2.58 -24.34 26.01
CA GLY A 957 -2.83 -23.00 26.58
C GLY A 957 -3.20 -21.93 25.54
N SER A 958 -2.96 -22.21 24.26
CA SER A 958 -3.18 -21.33 23.11
C SER A 958 -4.49 -21.65 22.38
N GLY A 959 -5.13 -22.77 22.73
CA GLY A 959 -6.39 -23.24 22.17
C GLY A 959 -6.22 -24.22 21.00
N ASN A 960 -5.00 -24.66 20.69
CA ASN A 960 -4.77 -25.66 19.66
C ASN A 960 -5.19 -27.04 20.18
N THR A 961 -5.63 -27.91 19.27
CA THR A 961 -6.22 -29.21 19.66
C THR A 961 -5.65 -30.37 18.87
N ALA A 962 -5.51 -31.52 19.54
CA ALA A 962 -5.18 -32.79 18.93
C ALA A 962 -5.99 -33.93 19.55
N GLN A 963 -6.20 -35.01 18.77
CA GLN A 963 -7.10 -36.09 19.14
C GLN A 963 -6.47 -37.47 18.95
N ASP A 964 -6.86 -38.42 19.81
CA ASP A 964 -6.60 -39.86 19.66
C ASP A 964 -7.79 -40.67 20.23
N THR A 965 -7.90 -41.95 19.89
CA THR A 965 -9.04 -42.80 20.29
C THR A 965 -8.65 -43.96 21.20
N SER A 966 -9.58 -44.36 22.08
CA SER A 966 -9.46 -45.52 22.98
C SER A 966 -10.71 -46.39 22.89
N GLU A 967 -10.54 -47.71 22.93
CA GLU A 967 -11.66 -48.64 23.17
C GLU A 967 -11.93 -48.73 24.68
N VAL A 968 -13.10 -48.31 25.13
CA VAL A 968 -13.54 -48.36 26.53
C VAL A 968 -14.57 -49.47 26.74
N GLU A 969 -14.22 -50.49 27.51
CA GLU A 969 -15.11 -51.60 27.88
C GLU A 969 -15.78 -51.32 29.24
N ILE A 970 -17.12 -51.26 29.25
CA ILE A 970 -17.92 -51.11 30.47
C ILE A 970 -18.41 -52.49 30.93
N ILE A 971 -17.96 -52.89 32.12
CA ILE A 971 -18.34 -54.14 32.80
C ILE A 971 -19.03 -53.87 34.14
N ASP A 972 -19.64 -54.89 34.72
CA ASP A 972 -20.13 -54.85 36.12
C ASP A 972 -19.72 -56.14 36.84
N SER A 973 -18.68 -56.05 37.69
CA SER A 973 -18.12 -57.23 38.36
C SER A 973 -18.94 -57.74 39.55
N LEU A 974 -19.96 -57.01 40.01
CA LEU A 974 -20.74 -57.37 41.20
C LEU A 974 -22.06 -58.10 40.90
N ALA A 975 -22.48 -58.20 39.63
CA ALA A 975 -23.82 -58.63 39.22
C ALA A 975 -24.36 -59.97 39.79
N SER A 976 -23.53 -60.91 40.26
CA SER A 976 -23.99 -62.09 41.03
C SER A 976 -22.87 -62.82 41.79
N LYS A 977 -23.23 -63.55 42.86
CA LYS A 977 -22.29 -64.33 43.69
C LYS A 977 -22.75 -65.78 43.88
N ASP A 978 -21.85 -66.76 43.71
CA ASP A 978 -22.18 -68.18 43.78
C ASP A 978 -21.86 -68.81 45.15
N LEU A 979 -22.80 -69.59 45.69
CA LEU A 979 -22.61 -70.49 46.84
C LEU A 979 -22.70 -71.96 46.40
N LYS A 980 -21.82 -72.83 46.92
CA LYS A 980 -21.66 -74.22 46.46
C LYS A 980 -21.88 -75.24 47.59
N PHE A 981 -22.85 -76.12 47.40
CA PHE A 981 -23.27 -77.12 48.41
C PHE A 981 -22.95 -78.57 47.98
N GLY A 982 -21.76 -78.78 47.40
CA GLY A 982 -21.27 -80.10 46.98
C GLY A 982 -22.25 -80.88 46.10
N GLY A 983 -22.59 -80.28 44.95
CA GLY A 983 -23.49 -80.84 43.91
C GLY A 983 -24.71 -79.98 43.58
N THR A 984 -24.89 -78.85 44.26
CA THR A 984 -25.92 -77.82 44.00
C THR A 984 -25.24 -76.46 44.12
N THR A 985 -25.47 -75.56 43.18
CA THR A 985 -24.99 -74.17 43.26
C THR A 985 -26.19 -73.25 43.50
N ALA A 986 -26.03 -72.22 44.30
CA ALA A 986 -27.00 -71.14 44.43
C ALA A 986 -26.37 -69.84 43.96
N VAL A 987 -27.01 -69.15 43.02
CA VAL A 987 -26.55 -67.85 42.49
C VAL A 987 -27.32 -66.76 43.20
N ILE A 988 -26.62 -65.88 43.92
CA ILE A 988 -27.14 -64.72 44.62
C ILE A 988 -27.17 -63.54 43.67
N PHE A 989 -28.31 -62.85 43.58
CA PHE A 989 -28.45 -61.62 42.81
C PHE A 989 -29.64 -60.76 43.28
N PRO A 990 -29.64 -59.45 42.99
CA PRO A 990 -28.46 -58.66 42.62
C PRO A 990 -27.48 -58.55 43.79
N VAL A 991 -26.20 -58.28 43.52
CA VAL A 991 -25.24 -57.84 44.53
C VAL A 991 -24.59 -56.57 43.96
N PRO A 992 -24.64 -55.41 44.63
CA PRO A 992 -25.32 -55.16 45.88
C PRO A 992 -26.85 -55.37 45.78
N PHE A 993 -27.46 -55.73 46.90
CA PHE A 993 -28.91 -55.96 46.99
C PHE A 993 -29.58 -54.82 47.75
N GLY A 994 -30.80 -54.47 47.35
CA GLY A 994 -31.61 -53.46 48.03
C GLY A 994 -32.37 -54.04 49.23
N ASN A 995 -33.70 -53.90 49.22
CA ASN A 995 -34.56 -54.43 50.29
C ASN A 995 -34.90 -55.92 50.14
N GLU A 996 -34.48 -56.56 49.06
CA GLU A 996 -34.73 -57.98 48.80
C GLU A 996 -33.45 -58.62 48.27
N LEU A 997 -33.05 -59.73 48.88
CA LEU A 997 -31.93 -60.56 48.44
C LEU A 997 -32.49 -61.84 47.82
N SER A 998 -32.17 -62.09 46.55
CA SER A 998 -32.66 -63.28 45.83
C SER A 998 -31.56 -64.28 45.53
N MET A 999 -31.95 -65.57 45.47
CA MET A 999 -31.06 -66.66 45.08
C MET A 999 -31.74 -67.68 44.17
N THR A 1000 -31.03 -68.15 43.15
CA THR A 1000 -31.45 -69.27 42.31
C THR A 1000 -30.59 -70.50 42.59
N PHE A 1001 -31.19 -71.59 43.05
CA PHE A 1001 -30.56 -72.90 43.13
C PHE A 1001 -30.56 -73.60 41.76
N SER A 1002 -29.45 -74.27 41.44
CA SER A 1002 -29.23 -74.99 40.19
C SER A 1002 -30.11 -76.24 40.01
N LYS A 1003 -30.89 -76.62 41.04
CA LYS A 1003 -31.94 -77.67 41.01
C LYS A 1003 -32.90 -77.47 42.19
N VAL A 1004 -34.08 -78.11 42.14
CA VAL A 1004 -35.11 -78.02 43.20
C VAL A 1004 -34.55 -78.50 44.54
N VAL A 1005 -34.67 -77.68 45.59
CA VAL A 1005 -34.23 -78.00 46.96
C VAL A 1005 -35.38 -78.00 47.96
N ASN A 1006 -35.27 -78.79 49.03
CA ASN A 1006 -36.23 -78.77 50.12
C ASN A 1006 -35.99 -77.54 51.01
N LEU A 1007 -36.86 -76.55 50.95
CA LEU A 1007 -36.71 -75.27 51.66
C LEU A 1007 -36.70 -75.39 53.18
N SER A 1008 -37.32 -76.43 53.76
CA SER A 1008 -37.22 -76.68 55.20
C SER A 1008 -35.81 -77.05 55.66
N SER A 1009 -34.92 -77.37 54.72
CA SER A 1009 -33.50 -77.62 54.97
C SER A 1009 -32.58 -76.45 54.59
N VAL A 1010 -33.14 -75.32 54.15
CA VAL A 1010 -32.40 -74.11 53.81
C VAL A 1010 -32.51 -73.11 54.96
N SER A 1011 -31.38 -72.63 55.47
CA SER A 1011 -31.33 -71.53 56.41
C SER A 1011 -30.28 -70.50 55.98
N GLY A 1012 -30.58 -69.22 56.18
CA GLY A 1012 -29.65 -68.13 55.92
C GLY A 1012 -29.39 -67.29 57.15
N GLN A 1013 -28.22 -66.68 57.19
CA GLN A 1013 -27.86 -65.68 58.18
C GLN A 1013 -26.96 -64.64 57.53
N LEU A 1014 -27.23 -63.38 57.78
CA LEU A 1014 -26.33 -62.26 57.45
C LEU A 1014 -25.64 -61.81 58.73
N THR A 1015 -24.33 -61.66 58.69
CA THR A 1015 -23.55 -61.14 59.82
C THR A 1015 -22.88 -59.85 59.38
N ASP A 1016 -23.11 -58.76 60.11
CA ASP A 1016 -22.40 -57.50 59.85
C ASP A 1016 -20.92 -57.61 60.23
N MET A 1017 -20.11 -56.64 59.81
CA MET A 1017 -18.66 -56.66 60.09
C MET A 1017 -18.31 -56.45 61.57
N LEU A 1018 -19.29 -56.13 62.43
CA LEU A 1018 -19.14 -56.02 63.88
C LEU A 1018 -19.49 -57.33 64.60
N GLY A 1019 -19.96 -58.35 63.87
CA GLY A 1019 -20.30 -59.67 64.38
C GLY A 1019 -21.77 -59.86 64.78
N ASN A 1020 -22.64 -58.86 64.57
CA ASN A 1020 -24.07 -59.01 64.84
C ASN A 1020 -24.71 -59.83 63.74
N SER A 1021 -25.51 -60.84 64.13
CA SER A 1021 -26.06 -61.80 63.18
C SER A 1021 -27.58 -61.71 63.07
N PHE A 1022 -28.06 -61.61 61.84
CA PHE A 1022 -29.45 -61.43 61.45
C PHE A 1022 -29.93 -62.66 60.68
N PRO A 1023 -30.86 -63.46 61.22
CA PRO A 1023 -31.36 -64.64 60.52
C PRO A 1023 -32.20 -64.23 59.31
N LEU A 1024 -31.99 -64.92 58.19
CA LEU A 1024 -32.78 -64.77 56.97
C LEU A 1024 -33.79 -65.91 56.84
N VAL A 1025 -35.03 -65.55 56.52
CA VAL A 1025 -36.09 -66.49 56.19
C VAL A 1025 -36.32 -66.42 54.69
N PHE A 1026 -35.89 -67.46 53.98
CA PHE A 1026 -36.10 -67.55 52.54
C PHE A 1026 -37.49 -68.09 52.23
N SER A 1027 -38.18 -67.41 51.32
CA SER A 1027 -39.49 -67.81 50.82
C SER A 1027 -39.41 -68.13 49.32
N PRO A 1028 -40.15 -69.13 48.83
CA PRO A 1028 -40.18 -69.44 47.40
C PRO A 1028 -40.97 -68.38 46.64
N SER A 1029 -40.33 -67.70 45.70
CA SER A 1029 -41.01 -66.66 44.92
C SER A 1029 -41.75 -67.24 43.69
N ASN A 1030 -41.53 -68.52 43.34
CA ASN A 1030 -42.16 -69.18 42.18
C ASN A 1030 -42.64 -70.64 42.42
N GLY A 1031 -42.92 -71.03 43.68
CA GLY A 1031 -43.66 -72.26 44.03
C GLY A 1031 -42.94 -73.62 43.85
N ASN A 1032 -41.83 -73.66 43.11
CA ASN A 1032 -41.09 -74.90 42.80
C ASN A 1032 -39.74 -75.05 43.54
N GLY A 1033 -39.37 -74.11 44.42
CA GLY A 1033 -38.21 -74.25 45.32
C GLY A 1033 -36.83 -74.17 44.65
N THR A 1034 -36.73 -73.65 43.42
CA THR A 1034 -35.46 -73.31 42.76
C THR A 1034 -35.09 -71.85 42.89
N PHE A 1035 -36.06 -70.94 43.00
CA PHE A 1035 -35.83 -69.52 43.23
C PHE A 1035 -36.41 -69.12 44.58
N VAL A 1036 -35.61 -68.40 45.36
CA VAL A 1036 -35.99 -67.95 46.68
C VAL A 1036 -35.57 -66.51 46.89
N SER A 1037 -36.34 -65.78 47.67
CA SER A 1037 -35.96 -64.45 48.12
C SER A 1037 -36.17 -64.29 49.62
N ALA A 1038 -35.39 -63.40 50.21
CA ALA A 1038 -35.55 -62.96 51.59
C ALA A 1038 -35.67 -61.43 51.62
N ASP A 1039 -36.65 -60.96 52.39
CA ASP A 1039 -36.75 -59.55 52.75
C ASP A 1039 -35.56 -59.18 53.64
N THR A 1040 -34.91 -58.08 53.29
CA THR A 1040 -33.75 -57.54 53.98
C THR A 1040 -33.94 -56.07 54.32
N SER A 1041 -35.14 -55.51 54.14
CA SER A 1041 -35.48 -54.10 54.38
C SER A 1041 -35.13 -53.58 55.77
N PHE A 1042 -35.04 -54.48 56.76
CA PHE A 1042 -34.67 -54.16 58.14
C PHE A 1042 -33.17 -53.93 58.38
N LEU A 1043 -32.31 -54.22 57.41
CA LEU A 1043 -30.87 -54.01 57.50
C LEU A 1043 -30.48 -52.57 57.10
N LEU A 1044 -29.37 -52.06 57.62
CA LEU A 1044 -28.77 -50.80 57.17
C LEU A 1044 -27.85 -51.06 55.97
N SER A 1045 -27.57 -50.03 55.17
CA SER A 1045 -26.59 -50.08 54.09
C SER A 1045 -25.21 -50.48 54.64
N GLY A 1046 -24.52 -51.39 53.96
CA GLY A 1046 -23.21 -51.89 54.40
C GLY A 1046 -22.89 -53.31 53.93
N SER A 1047 -21.67 -53.77 54.23
CA SER A 1047 -21.21 -55.12 53.88
C SER A 1047 -21.62 -56.15 54.93
N TYR A 1048 -22.11 -57.30 54.46
CA TYR A 1048 -22.53 -58.42 55.29
C TYR A 1048 -21.90 -59.73 54.78
N ILE A 1049 -21.60 -60.65 55.70
CA ILE A 1049 -21.28 -62.03 55.35
C ILE A 1049 -22.58 -62.81 55.33
N LEU A 1050 -23.01 -63.22 54.13
CA LEU A 1050 -24.14 -64.13 53.95
C LEU A 1050 -23.64 -65.55 54.11
N GLN A 1051 -24.10 -66.24 55.15
CA GLN A 1051 -23.92 -67.67 55.29
C GLN A 1051 -25.25 -68.39 55.01
N VAL A 1052 -25.25 -69.31 54.05
CA VAL A 1052 -26.41 -70.15 53.73
C VAL A 1052 -26.05 -71.60 54.01
N SER A 1053 -26.98 -72.33 54.62
CA SER A 1053 -26.86 -73.76 54.85
C SER A 1053 -27.96 -74.50 54.10
N LEU A 1054 -27.57 -75.59 53.42
CA LEU A 1054 -28.47 -76.55 52.78
C LEU A 1054 -28.25 -77.92 53.43
N GLY A 1055 -29.12 -78.28 54.36
CA GLY A 1055 -28.97 -79.46 55.21
C GLY A 1055 -27.71 -79.39 56.08
N ASN A 1056 -26.73 -80.26 55.82
CA ASN A 1056 -25.51 -80.38 56.62
C ASN A 1056 -24.31 -79.63 55.99
N LYS A 1057 -24.53 -78.94 54.87
CA LYS A 1057 -23.49 -78.22 54.12
C LYS A 1057 -23.79 -76.74 54.15
N SER A 1058 -22.79 -75.94 54.47
CA SER A 1058 -22.88 -74.48 54.49
C SER A 1058 -21.83 -73.87 53.58
N ASP A 1059 -22.16 -72.75 52.97
CA ASP A 1059 -21.23 -71.92 52.24
C ASP A 1059 -21.55 -70.46 52.54
N SER A 1060 -20.57 -69.58 52.40
CA SER A 1060 -20.72 -68.18 52.76
C SER A 1060 -20.01 -67.27 51.79
N GLU A 1061 -20.60 -66.10 51.53
CA GLU A 1061 -20.01 -65.09 50.68
C GLU A 1061 -20.30 -63.68 51.21
N VAL A 1062 -19.42 -62.74 50.88
CA VAL A 1062 -19.62 -61.32 51.22
C VAL A 1062 -20.58 -60.70 50.21
N VAL A 1063 -21.64 -60.10 50.72
CA VAL A 1063 -22.66 -59.39 49.96
C VAL A 1063 -22.82 -57.98 50.50
N VAL A 1064 -23.20 -57.03 49.64
CA VAL A 1064 -23.33 -55.62 50.01
C VAL A 1064 -24.80 -55.22 49.93
N LYS A 1065 -25.29 -54.53 50.97
CA LYS A 1065 -26.61 -53.90 50.96
C LYS A 1065 -26.47 -52.41 50.59
N GLU A 1066 -27.25 -51.96 49.61
CA GLU A 1066 -27.36 -50.54 49.23
C GLU A 1066 -28.04 -49.69 50.30
#